data_AF-A0AAV9VI33-F1
#
_entry.id   AF-A0AAV9VI33-F1
#
_cell.length_a   1.000
_cell.length_b   1.000
_cell.length_c   1.000
_cell.angle_alpha   90.00
_cell.angle_beta   90.00
_cell.angle_gamma   90.00
#
_symmetry.space_group_name_H-M   'P 1'
#
loop_
_entity.id
_entity.type
_entity.pdbx_description
1 polymer ?
#
loop_
_entity_poly.entity_id
_entity_poly.type
_entity_poly.pdbx_seq_one_letter_code
_entity_poly.pdbx_strand_id
1 'polypeptide(L)'
;MAALDKQRFLTLLEGILQPNTETVKQATATLQKDFFTYPQSLPLLIEVLASHPEQALRQIAAVQAARLVANFWQGSSGKESELEGQKDQIRDALLQTAVKEPTPIVKHAIARIISAIARVDLPEGKWGSLPGHLHQAATSNNVSDRELGIFILYNLIETFEDQFSDKWSDFFVLFERTLNDPESLQVRVYTLMALGKMGENFESDEDSDSIKKFKTLLPAMVEVLKQVIQSDDSKMLDDSFEVFINAVGSEGALIGNYLKDLIEFMIGLAENTNNDQDVRSKALNFLLTCVRIRKMKVQSMKLGERLTLMAIKIAAEPQEDDEGGDDSAPSRIGILMINFLAEALPPSQVVVPLMKALGPYISSQNANERRAALLAIGSCVEGAPDFVATQIEQVIPVIHNALTDHDVQVRKAALHALANLADELGDEIAQFHAQIVPILIQMLDVQGDSIDIKRSCCYAIDAVLGEVDSKEMPNYLNSIMPRLSAMFTQDDIPLKTAAVGAIASTARGSGEKFVPYFSDTMNALSSCLTISDGEDELSLRSVTLDCMGAIAEAVGPTAFTPYVQDLMRAAEESIKLDHTRLKEGVFSFWAILARVYKNEFKPFLTPVLSALLESIIQAEAELDLDDEDAPLVVSEIGGAKLDTPVVITDMIEDDDSDDGNWEDLAAVTAVSLEKEVAIDAIGEIISHCTEALDQAEFQKTIDVLIERLSHMYEGVRRATIDTLWRAYAAFWSAQTKAGINQRWEAGLPLKVQPTQDLQKFGNLIITRTLAVCLQETEREVVTAVAHNLGETLKVCGPSLFTDEKGDVDEVLVTETMTQISLILSKKHLCQLEMDDDGELLEGLEESSEYDWVLIESAFDWLQGLAAALGPSFTAAWTKIGGEVLKYASSSEGIERSHAIGVTADCIRYMQGGVTPHTANLMQVLLRRLGDENFEVKSNAAYGMGLLCFYSEDKAEIAKNYNSIFEKLEVLFSTSKHRGRDNACGCVARMIMGNINAISDLGQALDVLAGVLPLEEDFEENEPIYTMFVQLYKDQNQAVHARTDRLLPLFEKVLSTPYDEFKNPLLDGTRAQLQELVTYIHQNK
;
A
#
# COMPACT_ATOMS: atom_id res chain seq x y z
N MET A 1 24.46 -52.30 -17.47
CA MET A 1 23.48 -51.71 -16.55
C MET A 1 23.50 -52.52 -15.27
N ALA A 2 23.92 -51.94 -14.15
CA ALA A 2 23.74 -52.57 -12.85
C ALA A 2 22.23 -52.61 -12.58
N ALA A 3 21.68 -53.78 -12.26
CA ALA A 3 20.29 -53.85 -11.81
C ALA A 3 20.19 -53.03 -10.52
N LEU A 4 19.37 -51.97 -10.52
CA LEU A 4 19.04 -51.23 -9.31
C LEU A 4 18.55 -52.22 -8.26
N ASP A 5 19.11 -52.16 -7.06
CA ASP A 5 18.75 -53.05 -5.96
C ASP A 5 17.35 -52.69 -5.47
N LYS A 6 16.33 -53.42 -5.97
CA LYS A 6 14.92 -53.18 -5.65
C LYS A 6 14.65 -53.24 -4.14
N GLN A 7 15.35 -54.10 -3.41
CA GLN A 7 15.11 -54.27 -1.99
C GLN A 7 15.70 -53.10 -1.20
N ARG A 8 16.88 -52.62 -1.59
CA ARG A 8 17.46 -51.38 -1.03
C ARG A 8 16.58 -50.17 -1.36
N PHE A 9 16.04 -50.08 -2.58
CA PHE A 9 15.14 -49.00 -3.00
C PHE A 9 13.88 -48.93 -2.12
N LEU A 10 13.19 -50.06 -1.94
CA LEU A 10 12.01 -50.15 -1.08
C LEU A 10 12.32 -49.76 0.37
N THR A 11 13.45 -50.22 0.91
CA THR A 11 13.86 -49.87 2.27
C THR A 11 14.08 -48.36 2.44
N LEU A 12 14.57 -47.68 1.41
CA LEU A 12 14.75 -46.23 1.43
C LEU A 12 13.41 -45.48 1.30
N LEU A 13 12.48 -45.98 0.48
CA LEU A 13 11.10 -45.46 0.42
C LEU A 13 10.34 -45.66 1.75
N GLU A 14 10.60 -46.74 2.48
CA GLU A 14 10.10 -46.90 3.85
C GLU A 14 10.76 -45.92 4.84
N GLY A 15 12.03 -45.59 4.59
CA GLY A 15 12.81 -44.66 5.41
C GLY A 15 12.31 -43.22 5.39
N ILE A 16 11.80 -42.76 4.25
CA ILE A 16 11.19 -41.41 4.11
C ILE A 16 9.80 -41.29 4.76
N LEU A 17 9.18 -42.43 5.11
CA LEU A 17 7.91 -42.47 5.85
C LEU A 17 8.10 -42.56 7.37
N GLN A 18 9.35 -42.53 7.87
CA GLN A 18 9.63 -42.62 9.29
C GLN A 18 9.45 -41.26 9.99
N PRO A 19 9.00 -41.22 11.26
CA PRO A 19 8.86 -39.98 12.02
C PRO A 19 10.19 -39.32 12.42
N ASN A 20 11.34 -39.94 12.11
CA ASN A 20 12.65 -39.43 12.48
C ASN A 20 13.25 -38.59 11.34
N THR A 21 13.35 -37.27 11.55
CA THR A 21 13.83 -36.30 10.56
C THR A 21 15.24 -36.61 10.01
N GLU A 22 16.15 -37.12 10.85
CA GLU A 22 17.50 -37.50 10.41
C GLU A 22 17.47 -38.73 9.50
N THR A 23 16.57 -39.68 9.78
CA THR A 23 16.37 -40.87 8.94
C THR A 23 15.74 -40.49 7.60
N VAL A 24 14.75 -39.60 7.60
CA VAL A 24 14.14 -39.07 6.38
C VAL A 24 15.18 -38.35 5.54
N LYS A 25 15.96 -37.44 6.13
CA LYS A 25 17.01 -36.68 5.42
C LYS A 25 18.05 -37.60 4.78
N GLN A 26 18.51 -38.62 5.50
CA GLN A 26 19.46 -39.61 4.98
C GLN A 26 18.86 -40.48 3.87
N ALA A 27 17.61 -40.91 4.03
CA ALA A 27 16.91 -41.72 3.02
C ALA A 27 16.65 -40.90 1.74
N THR A 28 16.16 -39.67 1.85
CA THR A 28 15.93 -38.75 0.74
C THR A 28 17.22 -38.44 -0.01
N ALA A 29 18.30 -38.06 0.71
CA ALA A 29 19.58 -37.78 0.07
C ALA A 29 20.15 -39.01 -0.67
N THR A 30 19.94 -40.21 -0.13
CA THR A 30 20.37 -41.46 -0.78
C THR A 30 19.50 -41.78 -2.00
N LEU A 31 18.18 -41.58 -1.93
CA LEU A 31 17.27 -41.76 -3.06
C LEU A 31 17.62 -40.80 -4.19
N GLN A 32 17.78 -39.51 -3.90
CA GLN A 32 18.16 -38.49 -4.86
C GLN A 32 19.47 -38.82 -5.57
N LYS A 33 20.50 -39.23 -4.80
CA LYS A 33 21.85 -39.47 -5.34
C LYS A 33 22.03 -40.81 -6.02
N ASP A 34 21.49 -41.90 -5.45
CA ASP A 34 21.82 -43.27 -5.87
C ASP A 34 20.72 -43.90 -6.75
N PHE A 35 19.50 -43.34 -6.79
CA PHE A 35 18.36 -43.92 -7.51
C PHE A 35 17.70 -42.94 -8.49
N PHE A 36 17.31 -41.76 -8.03
CA PHE A 36 16.56 -40.78 -8.82
C PHE A 36 17.38 -40.10 -9.93
N THR A 37 18.67 -40.39 -10.04
CA THR A 37 19.51 -40.06 -11.20
C THR A 37 19.39 -41.06 -12.36
N TYR A 38 18.68 -42.18 -12.18
CA TYR A 38 18.59 -43.26 -13.17
C TYR A 38 17.17 -43.42 -13.75
N PRO A 39 17.00 -43.45 -15.09
CA PRO A 39 15.68 -43.60 -15.73
C PRO A 39 14.90 -44.85 -15.27
N GLN A 40 15.61 -45.93 -14.94
CA GLN A 40 15.00 -47.20 -14.55
C GLN A 40 14.29 -47.13 -13.18
N SER A 41 14.48 -46.05 -12.42
CA SER A 41 13.73 -45.77 -11.19
C SER A 41 12.25 -45.49 -11.46
N LEU A 42 11.89 -44.91 -12.61
CA LEU A 42 10.49 -44.64 -12.95
C LEU A 42 9.66 -45.93 -13.10
N PRO A 43 10.05 -46.93 -13.92
CA PRO A 43 9.37 -48.23 -13.96
C PRO A 43 9.31 -48.95 -12.61
N LEU A 44 10.35 -48.80 -11.78
CA LEU A 44 10.39 -49.37 -10.42
C LEU A 44 9.33 -48.75 -9.51
N LEU A 45 9.18 -47.43 -9.53
CA LEU A 45 8.15 -46.72 -8.77
C LEU A 45 6.75 -47.14 -9.25
N ILE A 46 6.55 -47.30 -10.55
CA ILE A 46 5.27 -47.74 -11.13
C ILE A 46 4.95 -49.20 -10.73
N GLU A 47 5.95 -50.07 -10.62
CA GLU A 47 5.78 -51.44 -10.11
C GLU A 47 5.35 -51.45 -8.62
N VAL A 48 5.97 -50.60 -7.80
CA VAL A 48 5.58 -50.41 -6.38
C VAL A 48 4.13 -49.90 -6.31
N LEU A 49 3.81 -48.88 -7.10
CA LEU A 49 2.48 -48.30 -7.22
C LEU A 49 1.42 -49.34 -7.65
N ALA A 50 1.74 -50.24 -8.58
CA ALA A 50 0.79 -51.21 -9.10
C ALA A 50 0.49 -52.39 -8.16
N SER A 51 1.39 -52.69 -7.21
CA SER A 51 1.36 -54.00 -6.53
C SER A 51 1.65 -53.98 -5.02
N HIS A 52 2.17 -52.88 -4.46
CA HIS A 52 2.55 -52.85 -3.06
C HIS A 52 1.31 -52.82 -2.14
N PRO A 53 1.23 -53.64 -1.08
CA PRO A 53 0.05 -53.72 -0.22
C PRO A 53 -0.18 -52.44 0.61
N GLU A 54 0.90 -51.74 0.97
CA GLU A 54 0.84 -50.55 1.83
C GLU A 54 0.51 -49.28 1.05
N GLN A 55 -0.53 -48.57 1.46
CA GLN A 55 -1.02 -47.35 0.81
C GLN A 55 0.04 -46.23 0.78
N ALA A 56 0.71 -45.98 1.91
CA ALA A 56 1.68 -44.89 2.02
C ALA A 56 2.86 -45.05 1.04
N LEU A 57 3.32 -46.30 0.84
CA LEU A 57 4.35 -46.61 -0.14
C LEU A 57 3.86 -46.47 -1.59
N ARG A 58 2.60 -46.81 -1.88
CA ARG A 58 2.01 -46.53 -3.20
C ARG A 58 1.92 -45.02 -3.45
N GLN A 59 1.45 -44.26 -2.48
CA GLN A 59 1.30 -42.80 -2.58
C GLN A 59 2.65 -42.11 -2.83
N ILE A 60 3.66 -42.37 -1.99
CA ILE A 60 4.98 -41.74 -2.18
C ILE A 60 5.63 -42.21 -3.49
N ALA A 61 5.43 -43.47 -3.89
CA ALA A 61 5.94 -43.95 -5.17
C ALA A 61 5.32 -43.20 -6.35
N ALA A 62 4.03 -42.88 -6.28
CA ALA A 62 3.36 -42.09 -7.30
C ALA A 62 3.86 -40.65 -7.37
N VAL A 63 4.03 -39.98 -6.23
CA VAL A 63 4.57 -38.61 -6.15
C VAL A 63 5.98 -38.54 -6.73
N GLN A 64 6.86 -39.46 -6.33
CA GLN A 64 8.23 -39.51 -6.86
C GLN A 64 8.25 -39.89 -8.34
N ALA A 65 7.34 -40.76 -8.79
CA ALA A 65 7.24 -41.12 -10.21
C ALA A 65 6.90 -39.90 -11.07
N ALA A 66 5.94 -39.07 -10.64
CA ALA A 66 5.55 -37.86 -11.37
C ALA A 66 6.77 -36.92 -11.59
N ARG A 67 7.55 -36.65 -10.53
CA ARG A 67 8.78 -35.83 -10.60
C ARG A 67 9.83 -36.39 -11.56
N LEU A 68 9.96 -37.72 -11.62
CA LEU A 68 10.93 -38.36 -12.50
C LEU A 68 10.50 -38.38 -13.99
N VAL A 69 9.23 -38.14 -14.30
CA VAL A 69 8.75 -38.08 -15.69
C VAL A 69 9.44 -36.95 -16.45
N ALA A 70 9.47 -35.74 -15.89
CA ALA A 70 10.10 -34.57 -16.52
C ALA A 70 11.56 -34.86 -16.92
N ASN A 71 12.30 -35.49 -16.01
CA ASN A 71 13.72 -35.79 -16.19
C ASN A 71 14.03 -36.93 -17.17
N PHE A 72 13.17 -37.97 -17.23
CA PHE A 72 13.54 -39.21 -17.91
C PHE A 72 12.61 -39.62 -19.05
N TRP A 73 11.45 -38.99 -19.20
CA TRP A 73 10.51 -39.41 -20.23
C TRP A 73 10.93 -38.94 -21.63
N GLN A 74 11.25 -37.66 -21.83
CA GLN A 74 11.60 -37.15 -23.16
C GLN A 74 13.03 -37.55 -23.59
N GLY A 75 13.97 -37.61 -22.63
CA GLY A 75 15.41 -37.83 -22.85
C GLY A 75 16.20 -36.51 -22.90
N SER A 76 17.53 -36.57 -22.86
CA SER A 76 18.40 -35.37 -22.79
C SER A 76 19.03 -35.01 -24.14
N SER A 77 19.04 -33.72 -24.50
CA SER A 77 19.89 -33.13 -25.55
C SER A 77 19.85 -33.87 -26.91
N GLY A 78 18.65 -34.11 -27.45
CA GLY A 78 18.46 -34.72 -28.77
C GLY A 78 18.74 -36.22 -28.85
N LYS A 79 18.83 -36.92 -27.71
CA LYS A 79 18.86 -38.40 -27.64
C LYS A 79 17.52 -38.91 -27.13
N GLU A 80 17.04 -40.01 -27.71
CA GLU A 80 15.88 -40.74 -27.21
C GLU A 80 16.10 -41.20 -25.77
N SER A 81 15.03 -41.18 -24.98
CA SER A 81 15.05 -41.68 -23.61
C SER A 81 15.53 -43.13 -23.54
N GLU A 82 16.27 -43.48 -22.48
CA GLU A 82 16.62 -44.87 -22.19
C GLU A 82 15.39 -45.76 -21.93
N LEU A 83 14.23 -45.15 -21.70
CA LEU A 83 12.95 -45.82 -21.50
C LEU A 83 12.15 -46.01 -22.80
N GLU A 84 12.62 -45.55 -23.97
CA GLU A 84 11.82 -45.51 -25.20
C GLU A 84 11.19 -46.88 -25.54
N GLY A 85 11.93 -47.98 -25.39
CA GLY A 85 11.44 -49.34 -25.63
C GLY A 85 10.44 -49.90 -24.60
N GLN A 86 10.19 -49.18 -23.50
CA GLN A 86 9.29 -49.56 -22.41
C GLN A 86 8.08 -48.62 -22.26
N LYS A 87 8.08 -47.45 -22.93
CA LYS A 87 7.04 -46.42 -22.76
C LYS A 87 5.62 -46.94 -22.96
N ASP A 88 5.37 -47.73 -24.00
CA ASP A 88 4.03 -48.31 -24.25
C ASP A 88 3.56 -49.20 -23.09
N GLN A 89 4.46 -50.04 -22.55
CA GLN A 89 4.14 -50.90 -21.41
C GLN A 89 3.88 -50.08 -20.15
N ILE A 90 4.64 -49.00 -19.96
CA ILE A 90 4.48 -48.10 -18.82
C ILE A 90 3.13 -47.37 -18.89
N ARG A 91 2.76 -46.82 -20.05
CA ARG A 91 1.45 -46.18 -20.29
C ARG A 91 0.29 -47.14 -20.00
N ASP A 92 0.34 -48.36 -20.55
CA ASP A 92 -0.68 -49.38 -20.31
C ASP A 92 -0.74 -49.81 -18.84
N ALA A 93 0.42 -49.96 -18.18
CA ALA A 93 0.50 -50.31 -16.77
C ALA A 93 -0.11 -49.22 -15.89
N LEU A 94 0.16 -47.95 -16.17
CA LEU A 94 -0.40 -46.81 -15.43
C LEU A 94 -1.92 -46.75 -15.57
N LEU A 95 -2.45 -46.83 -16.79
CA LEU A 95 -3.90 -46.82 -17.04
C LEU A 95 -4.60 -47.99 -16.32
N GLN A 96 -4.03 -49.19 -16.39
CA GLN A 96 -4.58 -50.36 -15.68
C GLN A 96 -4.48 -50.22 -14.16
N THR A 97 -3.42 -49.60 -13.66
CA THR A 97 -3.21 -49.36 -12.22
C THR A 97 -4.22 -48.34 -11.71
N ALA A 98 -4.45 -47.26 -12.45
CA ALA A 98 -5.42 -46.22 -12.12
C ALA A 98 -6.84 -46.80 -11.94
N VAL A 99 -7.26 -47.70 -12.84
CA VAL A 99 -8.58 -48.36 -12.77
C VAL A 99 -8.69 -49.35 -11.60
N LYS A 100 -7.58 -50.00 -11.21
CA LYS A 100 -7.57 -51.04 -10.17
C LYS A 100 -7.34 -50.50 -8.76
N GLU A 101 -6.68 -49.35 -8.61
CA GLU A 101 -6.37 -48.77 -7.31
C GLU A 101 -7.69 -48.47 -6.56
N PRO A 102 -7.86 -48.93 -5.32
CA PRO A 102 -9.08 -48.63 -4.54
C PRO A 102 -9.03 -47.28 -3.82
N THR A 103 -7.84 -46.71 -3.60
CA THR A 103 -7.66 -45.53 -2.73
C THR A 103 -7.69 -44.22 -3.52
N PRO A 104 -8.60 -43.27 -3.23
CA PRO A 104 -8.72 -42.02 -3.98
C PRO A 104 -7.43 -41.20 -4.05
N ILE A 105 -6.74 -41.00 -2.92
CA ILE A 105 -5.49 -40.21 -2.88
C ILE A 105 -4.39 -40.78 -3.78
N VAL A 106 -4.32 -42.11 -3.90
CA VAL A 106 -3.35 -42.80 -4.77
C VAL A 106 -3.80 -42.71 -6.23
N LYS A 107 -5.11 -42.79 -6.52
CA LYS A 107 -5.65 -42.54 -7.88
C LYS A 107 -5.29 -41.14 -8.37
N HIS A 108 -5.43 -40.12 -7.53
CA HIS A 108 -5.09 -38.75 -7.90
C HIS A 108 -3.59 -38.61 -8.19
N ALA A 109 -2.74 -39.21 -7.37
CA ALA A 109 -1.31 -39.24 -7.63
C ALA A 109 -0.96 -39.99 -8.95
N ILE A 110 -1.69 -41.07 -9.29
CA ILE A 110 -1.54 -41.75 -10.59
C ILE A 110 -1.98 -40.83 -11.75
N ALA A 111 -3.05 -40.06 -11.58
CA ALA A 111 -3.52 -39.12 -12.58
C ALA A 111 -2.44 -38.07 -12.92
N ARG A 112 -1.75 -37.53 -11.91
CA ARG A 112 -0.62 -36.59 -12.11
C ARG A 112 0.52 -37.20 -12.95
N ILE A 113 0.87 -38.47 -12.73
CA ILE A 113 1.86 -39.18 -13.57
C ILE A 113 1.36 -39.28 -15.03
N ILE A 114 0.08 -39.62 -15.22
CA ILE A 114 -0.52 -39.72 -16.55
C ILE A 114 -0.45 -38.36 -17.25
N SER A 115 -0.79 -37.27 -16.55
CA SER A 115 -0.72 -35.90 -17.08
C SER A 115 0.71 -35.50 -17.45
N ALA A 116 1.68 -35.70 -16.56
CA ALA A 116 3.08 -35.40 -16.82
C ALA A 116 3.62 -36.14 -18.06
N ILE A 117 3.22 -37.40 -18.26
CA ILE A 117 3.59 -38.19 -19.45
C ILE A 117 2.88 -37.66 -20.70
N ALA A 118 1.59 -37.35 -20.58
CA ALA A 118 0.77 -36.88 -21.69
C ALA A 118 1.24 -35.53 -22.24
N ARG A 119 1.68 -34.61 -21.37
CA ARG A 119 2.30 -33.32 -21.73
C ARG A 119 3.46 -33.49 -22.72
N VAL A 120 4.25 -34.56 -22.59
CA VAL A 120 5.34 -34.88 -23.53
C VAL A 120 4.84 -35.65 -24.76
N ASP A 121 3.98 -36.65 -24.55
CA ASP A 121 3.65 -37.61 -25.59
C ASP A 121 2.58 -37.14 -26.60
N LEU A 122 1.61 -36.34 -26.16
CA LEU A 122 0.51 -35.89 -27.03
C LEU A 122 0.99 -34.96 -28.15
N PRO A 123 1.88 -33.95 -27.91
CA PRO A 123 2.44 -33.10 -28.96
C PRO A 123 3.26 -33.87 -29.99
N GLU A 124 3.99 -34.90 -29.54
CA GLU A 124 4.77 -35.77 -30.40
C GLU A 124 3.90 -36.82 -31.15
N GLY A 125 2.60 -36.88 -30.87
CA GLY A 125 1.66 -37.85 -31.44
C GLY A 125 1.88 -39.30 -30.96
N LYS A 126 2.57 -39.49 -29.83
CA LYS A 126 3.01 -40.81 -29.32
C LYS A 126 2.01 -41.52 -28.42
N TRP A 127 1.02 -40.82 -27.86
CA TRP A 127 -0.04 -41.42 -27.01
C TRP A 127 -1.47 -41.18 -27.54
N GLY A 128 -1.67 -41.35 -28.85
CA GLY A 128 -2.95 -41.06 -29.51
C GLY A 128 -4.16 -41.88 -29.03
N SER A 129 -3.97 -42.92 -28.20
CA SER A 129 -5.06 -43.69 -27.60
C SER A 129 -5.63 -43.08 -26.33
N LEU A 130 -4.90 -42.18 -25.65
CA LEU A 130 -5.30 -41.63 -24.34
C LEU A 130 -6.65 -40.88 -24.40
N PRO A 131 -6.91 -39.96 -25.36
CA PRO A 131 -8.18 -39.24 -25.41
C PRO A 131 -9.41 -40.16 -25.50
N GLY A 132 -9.29 -41.24 -26.30
CA GLY A 132 -10.35 -42.23 -26.44
C GLY A 132 -10.62 -43.01 -25.14
N HIS A 133 -9.56 -43.37 -24.41
CA HIS A 133 -9.69 -44.02 -23.10
C HIS A 133 -10.34 -43.10 -22.07
N LEU A 134 -9.94 -41.82 -22.01
CA LEU A 134 -10.50 -40.86 -21.05
C LEU A 134 -11.97 -40.56 -21.35
N HIS A 135 -12.34 -40.38 -22.63
CA HIS A 135 -13.75 -40.23 -23.00
C HIS A 135 -14.57 -41.47 -22.64
N GLN A 136 -14.02 -42.68 -22.84
CA GLN A 136 -14.70 -43.92 -22.44
C GLN A 136 -14.87 -44.00 -20.91
N ALA A 137 -13.85 -43.63 -20.13
CA ALA A 137 -13.90 -43.60 -18.68
C ALA A 137 -14.94 -42.59 -18.18
N ALA A 138 -14.87 -41.34 -18.67
CA ALA A 138 -15.79 -40.24 -18.35
C ALA A 138 -17.27 -40.53 -18.68
N THR A 139 -17.53 -41.45 -19.62
CA THR A 139 -18.90 -41.83 -20.03
C THR A 139 -19.30 -43.26 -19.62
N SER A 140 -18.49 -43.91 -18.78
CA SER A 140 -18.70 -45.27 -18.28
C SER A 140 -19.97 -45.40 -17.44
N ASN A 141 -20.55 -46.60 -17.39
CA ASN A 141 -21.65 -46.91 -16.46
C ASN A 141 -21.18 -47.08 -15.01
N ASN A 142 -19.86 -47.12 -14.76
CA ASN A 142 -19.30 -47.21 -13.41
C ASN A 142 -18.88 -45.81 -12.94
N VAL A 143 -19.42 -45.38 -11.79
CA VAL A 143 -19.14 -44.09 -11.15
C VAL A 143 -17.64 -43.87 -10.97
N SER A 144 -16.92 -44.86 -10.44
CA SER A 144 -15.48 -44.72 -10.16
C SER A 144 -14.64 -44.53 -11.43
N ASP A 145 -15.10 -45.03 -12.58
CA ASP A 145 -14.39 -44.82 -13.85
C ASP A 145 -14.63 -43.38 -14.34
N ARG A 146 -15.85 -42.85 -14.15
CA ARG A 146 -16.19 -41.47 -14.51
C ARG A 146 -15.42 -40.46 -13.66
N GLU A 147 -15.38 -40.66 -12.35
CA GLU A 147 -14.62 -39.80 -11.43
C GLU A 147 -13.14 -39.71 -11.84
N LEU A 148 -12.50 -40.87 -12.04
CA LEU A 148 -11.11 -40.92 -12.47
C LEU A 148 -10.91 -40.28 -13.85
N GLY A 149 -11.80 -40.57 -14.80
CA GLY A 149 -11.73 -40.03 -16.16
C GLY A 149 -11.80 -38.50 -16.18
N ILE A 150 -12.75 -37.91 -15.45
CA ILE A 150 -12.89 -36.46 -15.37
C ILE A 150 -11.74 -35.82 -14.58
N PHE A 151 -11.29 -36.43 -13.47
CA PHE A 151 -10.16 -35.91 -12.71
C PHE A 151 -8.86 -35.84 -13.55
N ILE A 152 -8.56 -36.89 -14.33
CA ILE A 152 -7.42 -36.87 -15.26
C ILE A 152 -7.61 -35.79 -16.33
N LEU A 153 -8.82 -35.60 -16.87
CA LEU A 153 -9.06 -34.54 -17.85
C LEU A 153 -8.87 -33.15 -17.25
N TYR A 154 -9.32 -32.91 -16.01
CA TYR A 154 -9.05 -31.69 -15.28
C TYR A 154 -7.54 -31.43 -15.15
N ASN A 155 -6.77 -32.41 -14.65
CA ASN A 155 -5.30 -32.27 -14.53
C ASN A 155 -4.63 -32.06 -15.90
N LEU A 156 -5.16 -32.66 -16.98
CA LEU A 156 -4.60 -32.45 -18.32
C LEU A 156 -4.84 -31.03 -18.83
N ILE A 157 -6.01 -30.47 -18.56
CA ILE A 157 -6.34 -29.08 -18.90
C ILE A 157 -5.42 -28.15 -18.12
N GLU A 158 -5.25 -28.41 -16.81
CA GLU A 158 -4.40 -27.63 -15.92
C GLU A 158 -2.91 -27.67 -16.30
N THR A 159 -2.35 -28.84 -16.62
CA THR A 159 -0.90 -28.97 -16.87
C THR A 159 -0.50 -28.71 -18.33
N PHE A 160 -1.44 -28.71 -19.29
CA PHE A 160 -1.09 -28.69 -20.71
C PHE A 160 -2.13 -28.06 -21.64
N GLU A 161 -2.61 -26.90 -21.25
CA GLU A 161 -3.69 -26.13 -21.85
C GLU A 161 -3.53 -25.76 -23.33
N ASP A 162 -2.36 -25.27 -23.76
CA ASP A 162 -2.12 -24.75 -25.12
C ASP A 162 -2.54 -25.72 -26.24
N GLN A 163 -2.44 -27.03 -25.99
CA GLN A 163 -2.74 -28.06 -26.98
C GLN A 163 -4.21 -28.47 -27.03
N PHE A 164 -5.03 -27.99 -26.10
CA PHE A 164 -6.44 -28.33 -26.02
C PHE A 164 -7.37 -27.23 -26.57
N SER A 165 -6.84 -26.05 -26.93
CA SER A 165 -7.59 -24.93 -27.52
C SER A 165 -8.49 -25.36 -28.69
N ASP A 166 -7.95 -26.10 -29.66
CA ASP A 166 -8.68 -26.65 -30.81
C ASP A 166 -9.75 -27.71 -30.45
N LYS A 167 -9.79 -28.15 -29.19
CA LYS A 167 -10.66 -29.23 -28.67
C LYS A 167 -11.72 -28.75 -27.69
N TRP A 168 -11.75 -27.47 -27.31
CA TRP A 168 -12.74 -26.92 -26.37
C TRP A 168 -14.19 -27.28 -26.72
N SER A 169 -14.54 -27.31 -28.01
CA SER A 169 -15.89 -27.70 -28.44
C SER A 169 -16.29 -29.12 -28.06
N ASP A 170 -15.36 -30.08 -28.06
CA ASP A 170 -15.61 -31.47 -27.68
C ASP A 170 -15.71 -31.59 -26.15
N PHE A 171 -14.89 -30.85 -25.41
CA PHE A 171 -14.94 -30.77 -23.95
C PHE A 171 -16.29 -30.22 -23.46
N PHE A 172 -16.80 -29.14 -24.04
CA PHE A 172 -18.12 -28.60 -23.66
C PHE A 172 -19.24 -29.64 -23.78
N VAL A 173 -19.23 -30.47 -24.82
CA VAL A 173 -20.24 -31.53 -25.00
C VAL A 173 -20.13 -32.60 -23.90
N LEU A 174 -18.91 -32.99 -23.53
CA LEU A 174 -18.68 -33.95 -22.45
C LEU A 174 -19.06 -33.37 -21.08
N PHE A 175 -18.65 -32.13 -20.82
CA PHE A 175 -18.84 -31.44 -19.55
C PHE A 175 -20.29 -31.02 -19.31
N GLU A 176 -21.05 -30.64 -20.35
CA GLU A 176 -22.50 -30.44 -20.20
C GLU A 176 -23.22 -31.71 -19.67
N ARG A 177 -22.78 -32.88 -20.13
CA ARG A 177 -23.30 -34.17 -19.64
C ARG A 177 -22.84 -34.50 -18.22
N THR A 178 -21.57 -34.30 -17.91
CA THR A 178 -20.96 -34.77 -16.65
C THR A 178 -21.16 -33.81 -15.48
N LEU A 179 -21.36 -32.52 -15.75
CA LEU A 179 -21.83 -31.53 -14.78
C LEU A 179 -23.24 -31.89 -14.24
N ASN A 180 -23.99 -32.67 -15.02
CA ASN A 180 -25.31 -33.20 -14.67
C ASN A 180 -25.27 -34.72 -14.36
N ASP A 181 -24.12 -35.27 -13.92
CA ASP A 181 -23.99 -36.71 -13.65
C ASP A 181 -25.09 -37.20 -12.69
N PRO A 182 -25.88 -38.23 -13.01
CA PRO A 182 -27.05 -38.58 -12.21
C PRO A 182 -26.72 -39.25 -10.86
N GLU A 183 -25.50 -39.75 -10.66
CA GLU A 183 -25.15 -40.63 -9.55
C GLU A 183 -24.09 -40.07 -8.60
N SER A 184 -23.11 -39.28 -9.09
CA SER A 184 -21.98 -38.81 -8.27
C SER A 184 -21.82 -37.30 -8.29
N LEU A 185 -21.83 -36.70 -7.10
CA LEU A 185 -21.50 -35.29 -6.91
C LEU A 185 -20.02 -35.01 -7.20
N GLN A 186 -19.12 -35.93 -6.87
CA GLN A 186 -17.68 -35.77 -7.14
C GLN A 186 -17.39 -35.63 -8.64
N VAL A 187 -18.10 -36.36 -9.50
CA VAL A 187 -18.00 -36.19 -10.96
C VAL A 187 -18.38 -34.76 -11.35
N ARG A 188 -19.48 -34.23 -10.79
CA ARG A 188 -19.94 -32.87 -11.06
C ARG A 188 -18.92 -31.82 -10.59
N VAL A 189 -18.30 -32.03 -9.43
CA VAL A 189 -17.24 -31.14 -8.88
C VAL A 189 -15.99 -31.18 -9.74
N TYR A 190 -15.49 -32.35 -10.15
CA TYR A 190 -14.34 -32.40 -11.05
C TYR A 190 -14.66 -31.80 -12.44
N THR A 191 -15.90 -31.92 -12.90
CA THR A 191 -16.34 -31.20 -14.12
C THR A 191 -16.39 -29.68 -13.90
N LEU A 192 -16.82 -29.23 -12.72
CA LEU A 192 -16.80 -27.82 -12.33
C LEU A 192 -15.36 -27.27 -12.34
N MET A 193 -14.42 -27.98 -11.71
CA MET A 193 -12.98 -27.63 -11.71
C MET A 193 -12.39 -27.60 -13.12
N ALA A 194 -12.66 -28.62 -13.94
CA ALA A 194 -12.22 -28.65 -15.33
C ALA A 194 -12.75 -27.47 -16.15
N LEU A 195 -14.02 -27.10 -15.96
CA LEU A 195 -14.61 -25.92 -16.60
C LEU A 195 -13.95 -24.64 -16.10
N GLY A 196 -13.73 -24.51 -14.79
CA GLY A 196 -13.00 -23.38 -14.19
C GLY A 196 -11.66 -23.16 -14.84
N LYS A 197 -10.82 -24.20 -14.88
CA LYS A 197 -9.50 -24.15 -15.51
C LYS A 197 -9.57 -23.83 -17.01
N MET A 198 -10.55 -24.38 -17.74
CA MET A 198 -10.76 -23.96 -19.14
C MET A 198 -11.07 -22.46 -19.25
N GLY A 199 -11.83 -21.89 -18.31
CA GLY A 199 -12.24 -20.49 -18.32
C GLY A 199 -11.09 -19.52 -18.05
N GLU A 200 -10.12 -19.93 -17.24
CA GLU A 200 -8.89 -19.17 -16.96
C GLU A 200 -8.06 -18.92 -18.23
N ASN A 201 -8.14 -19.83 -19.20
CA ASN A 201 -7.27 -19.86 -20.38
C ASN A 201 -7.92 -19.27 -21.64
N PHE A 202 -9.14 -18.75 -21.53
CA PHE A 202 -9.78 -18.09 -22.67
C PHE A 202 -9.23 -16.69 -22.81
N GLU A 203 -8.97 -16.26 -24.05
CA GLU A 203 -8.68 -14.87 -24.38
C GLU A 203 -9.89 -14.23 -25.07
N SER A 204 -10.28 -13.02 -24.66
CA SER A 204 -11.50 -12.37 -25.16
C SER A 204 -11.54 -12.20 -26.70
N ASP A 205 -10.40 -11.91 -27.32
CA ASP A 205 -10.26 -11.70 -28.76
C ASP A 205 -10.24 -13.00 -29.58
N GLU A 206 -9.73 -14.09 -29.02
CA GLU A 206 -9.55 -15.37 -29.73
C GLU A 206 -10.70 -16.36 -29.48
N ASP A 207 -11.26 -16.36 -28.26
CA ASP A 207 -12.14 -17.42 -27.74
C ASP A 207 -13.61 -17.02 -27.55
N SER A 208 -14.08 -15.99 -28.26
CA SER A 208 -15.45 -15.45 -28.13
C SER A 208 -16.58 -16.52 -28.17
N ASP A 209 -16.44 -17.57 -28.98
CA ASP A 209 -17.43 -18.65 -29.06
C ASP A 209 -17.32 -19.66 -27.90
N SER A 210 -16.10 -19.89 -27.38
CA SER A 210 -15.83 -20.69 -26.18
C SER A 210 -16.43 -20.00 -24.94
N ILE A 211 -16.19 -18.70 -24.80
CA ILE A 211 -16.75 -17.86 -23.72
C ILE A 211 -18.29 -17.88 -23.76
N LYS A 212 -18.91 -17.74 -24.95
CA LYS A 212 -20.38 -17.85 -25.08
C LYS A 212 -20.91 -19.21 -24.61
N LYS A 213 -20.24 -20.31 -24.94
CA LYS A 213 -20.65 -21.66 -24.51
C LYS A 213 -20.47 -21.83 -23.00
N PHE A 214 -19.34 -21.41 -22.46
CA PHE A 214 -19.08 -21.41 -21.02
C PHE A 214 -20.19 -20.67 -20.25
N LYS A 215 -20.57 -19.47 -20.71
CA LYS A 215 -21.69 -18.69 -20.14
C LYS A 215 -23.01 -19.45 -20.06
N THR A 216 -23.27 -20.37 -20.99
CA THR A 216 -24.51 -21.18 -20.95
C THR A 216 -24.47 -22.25 -19.85
N LEU A 217 -23.28 -22.65 -19.41
CA LEU A 217 -23.08 -23.66 -18.35
C LEU A 217 -22.97 -23.05 -16.96
N LEU A 218 -22.64 -21.76 -16.83
CA LEU A 218 -22.55 -21.06 -15.54
C LEU A 218 -23.73 -21.30 -14.58
N PRO A 219 -25.02 -21.24 -15.01
CA PRO A 219 -26.13 -21.54 -14.12
C PRO A 219 -26.11 -22.97 -13.57
N ALA A 220 -25.64 -23.94 -14.36
CA ALA A 220 -25.50 -25.33 -13.92
C ALA A 220 -24.30 -25.51 -12.98
N MET A 221 -23.21 -24.76 -13.18
CA MET A 221 -22.07 -24.70 -12.26
C MET A 221 -22.51 -24.20 -10.88
N VAL A 222 -23.31 -23.13 -10.83
CA VAL A 222 -23.89 -22.61 -9.57
C VAL A 222 -24.82 -23.64 -8.90
N GLU A 223 -25.53 -24.45 -9.68
CA GLU A 223 -26.36 -25.51 -9.12
C GLU A 223 -25.53 -26.63 -8.49
N VAL A 224 -24.35 -26.95 -9.04
CA VAL A 224 -23.39 -27.88 -8.40
C VAL A 224 -22.90 -27.32 -7.07
N LEU A 225 -22.52 -26.03 -7.01
CA LEU A 225 -22.12 -25.39 -5.76
C LEU A 225 -23.22 -25.50 -4.68
N LYS A 226 -24.49 -25.26 -5.04
CA LYS A 226 -25.61 -25.43 -4.10
C LYS A 226 -25.75 -26.87 -3.59
N GLN A 227 -25.43 -27.86 -4.41
CA GLN A 227 -25.47 -29.28 -4.01
C GLN A 227 -24.31 -29.62 -3.08
N VAL A 228 -23.12 -29.07 -3.34
CA VAL A 228 -21.94 -29.20 -2.48
C VAL A 228 -22.19 -28.58 -1.10
N ILE A 229 -22.79 -27.40 -1.05
CA ILE A 229 -23.21 -26.76 0.21
C ILE A 229 -24.18 -27.65 1.00
N GLN A 230 -25.01 -28.46 0.32
CA GLN A 230 -25.94 -29.38 0.96
C GLN A 230 -25.31 -30.72 1.38
N SER A 231 -24.11 -31.06 0.89
CA SER A 231 -23.44 -32.33 1.21
C SER A 231 -22.56 -32.27 2.44
N ASP A 232 -22.26 -31.08 2.96
CA ASP A 232 -21.35 -30.82 4.09
C ASP A 232 -19.95 -31.44 3.88
N ASP A 233 -19.47 -31.50 2.62
CA ASP A 233 -18.12 -31.99 2.28
C ASP A 233 -17.18 -30.80 2.10
N SER A 234 -16.35 -30.55 3.12
CA SER A 234 -15.45 -29.40 3.18
C SER A 234 -14.48 -29.35 2.01
N LYS A 235 -13.94 -30.48 1.56
CA LYS A 235 -13.00 -30.48 0.43
C LYS A 235 -13.70 -30.10 -0.87
N MET A 236 -14.86 -30.68 -1.15
CA MET A 236 -15.63 -30.29 -2.34
C MET A 236 -16.05 -28.83 -2.29
N LEU A 237 -16.31 -28.31 -1.09
CA LEU A 237 -16.67 -26.91 -0.85
C LEU A 237 -15.50 -25.98 -1.22
N ASP A 238 -14.29 -26.30 -0.74
CA ASP A 238 -13.04 -25.61 -1.09
C ASP A 238 -12.85 -25.59 -2.62
N ASP A 239 -12.78 -26.79 -3.22
CA ASP A 239 -12.57 -26.99 -4.66
C ASP A 239 -13.62 -26.22 -5.50
N SER A 240 -14.87 -26.15 -5.02
CA SER A 240 -15.96 -25.50 -5.76
C SER A 240 -15.94 -23.98 -5.63
N PHE A 241 -15.63 -23.43 -4.45
CA PHE A 241 -15.55 -21.98 -4.26
C PHE A 241 -14.36 -21.37 -4.98
N GLU A 242 -13.22 -22.06 -4.98
CA GLU A 242 -12.00 -21.67 -5.70
C GLU A 242 -12.29 -21.40 -7.18
N VAL A 243 -13.05 -22.28 -7.85
CA VAL A 243 -13.47 -22.08 -9.25
C VAL A 243 -14.19 -20.75 -9.47
N PHE A 244 -15.06 -20.33 -8.55
CA PHE A 244 -15.76 -19.04 -8.68
C PHE A 244 -14.86 -17.87 -8.33
N ILE A 245 -13.97 -18.00 -7.34
CA ILE A 245 -13.00 -16.97 -6.97
C ILE A 245 -12.04 -16.70 -8.14
N ASN A 246 -11.43 -17.74 -8.71
CA ASN A 246 -10.54 -17.62 -9.86
C ASN A 246 -11.23 -17.00 -11.07
N ALA A 247 -12.50 -17.35 -11.31
CA ALA A 247 -13.29 -16.76 -12.39
C ALA A 247 -13.51 -15.23 -12.26
N VAL A 248 -13.34 -14.65 -11.07
CA VAL A 248 -13.32 -13.18 -10.89
C VAL A 248 -12.05 -12.58 -11.49
N GLY A 249 -10.92 -13.27 -11.33
CA GLY A 249 -9.59 -12.89 -11.85
C GLY A 249 -9.36 -13.18 -13.34
N SER A 250 -10.09 -14.12 -13.93
CA SER A 250 -10.00 -14.46 -15.37
C SER A 250 -10.55 -13.36 -16.29
N GLU A 251 -10.72 -13.64 -17.58
CA GLU A 251 -11.36 -12.70 -18.52
C GLU A 251 -12.70 -12.15 -18.03
N GLY A 252 -12.89 -10.82 -18.03
CA GLY A 252 -14.12 -10.17 -17.55
C GLY A 252 -15.36 -10.65 -18.31
N ALA A 253 -15.16 -10.97 -19.59
CA ALA A 253 -16.16 -11.60 -20.43
C ALA A 253 -16.78 -12.82 -19.77
N LEU A 254 -16.00 -13.67 -19.11
CA LEU A 254 -16.42 -14.99 -18.63
C LEU A 254 -17.69 -14.93 -17.77
N ILE A 255 -17.70 -14.04 -16.77
CA ILE A 255 -18.80 -13.90 -15.81
C ILE A 255 -19.61 -12.61 -15.96
N GLY A 256 -19.23 -11.66 -16.82
CA GLY A 256 -19.79 -10.31 -16.89
C GLY A 256 -21.32 -10.18 -16.74
N ASN A 257 -22.10 -10.92 -17.55
CA ASN A 257 -23.57 -10.89 -17.50
C ASN A 257 -24.19 -11.47 -16.21
N TYR A 258 -23.44 -12.31 -15.49
CA TYR A 258 -23.88 -12.99 -14.28
C TYR A 258 -23.18 -12.46 -13.03
N LEU A 259 -22.17 -11.58 -13.14
CA LEU A 259 -21.40 -11.08 -12.01
C LEU A 259 -22.30 -10.49 -10.92
N LYS A 260 -23.28 -9.67 -11.30
CA LYS A 260 -24.26 -9.12 -10.35
C LYS A 260 -25.08 -10.19 -9.65
N ASP A 261 -25.55 -11.19 -10.39
CA ASP A 261 -26.37 -12.28 -9.85
C ASP A 261 -25.54 -13.18 -8.93
N LEU A 262 -24.25 -13.40 -9.24
CA LEU A 262 -23.30 -14.12 -8.39
C LEU A 262 -23.02 -13.35 -7.10
N ILE A 263 -22.79 -12.04 -7.17
CA ILE A 263 -22.62 -11.19 -5.97
C ILE A 263 -23.86 -11.26 -5.08
N GLU A 264 -25.07 -11.12 -5.63
CA GLU A 264 -26.31 -11.23 -4.84
C GLU A 264 -26.52 -12.64 -4.26
N PHE A 265 -26.12 -13.69 -5.00
CA PHE A 265 -26.14 -15.06 -4.50
C PHE A 265 -25.18 -15.24 -3.29
N MET A 266 -23.94 -14.75 -3.38
CA MET A 266 -22.97 -14.84 -2.29
C MET A 266 -23.36 -13.98 -1.09
N ILE A 267 -23.95 -12.79 -1.30
CA ILE A 267 -24.57 -12.00 -0.22
C ILE A 267 -25.64 -12.82 0.49
N GLY A 268 -26.50 -13.52 -0.27
CA GLY A 268 -27.52 -14.39 0.29
C GLY A 268 -26.95 -15.54 1.12
N LEU A 269 -25.83 -16.12 0.70
CA LEU A 269 -25.12 -17.15 1.47
C LEU A 269 -24.53 -16.60 2.77
N ALA A 270 -23.86 -15.45 2.71
CA ALA A 270 -23.21 -14.81 3.85
C ALA A 270 -24.21 -14.33 4.92
N GLU A 271 -25.35 -13.75 4.52
CA GLU A 271 -26.39 -13.25 5.43
C GLU A 271 -27.21 -14.36 6.10
N ASN A 272 -27.24 -15.56 5.52
CA ASN A 272 -28.07 -16.65 6.02
C ASN A 272 -27.36 -17.40 7.16
N THR A 273 -27.64 -16.99 8.40
CA THR A 273 -27.16 -17.64 9.64
C THR A 273 -27.56 -19.11 9.82
N ASN A 274 -28.37 -19.70 8.93
CA ASN A 274 -28.62 -21.15 8.92
C ASN A 274 -27.55 -21.93 8.13
N ASN A 275 -26.72 -21.25 7.32
CA ASN A 275 -25.58 -21.86 6.65
C ASN A 275 -24.43 -22.05 7.65
N ASP A 276 -23.59 -23.04 7.39
CA ASP A 276 -22.35 -23.26 8.14
C ASP A 276 -21.41 -22.03 8.06
N GLN A 277 -20.59 -21.81 9.08
CA GLN A 277 -19.66 -20.67 9.10
C GLN A 277 -18.71 -20.72 7.90
N ASP A 278 -18.20 -21.90 7.53
CA ASP A 278 -17.25 -22.04 6.42
C ASP A 278 -17.86 -21.58 5.09
N VAL A 279 -19.11 -21.98 4.80
CA VAL A 279 -19.85 -21.51 3.61
C VAL A 279 -19.99 -19.99 3.59
N ARG A 280 -20.28 -19.38 4.74
CA ARG A 280 -20.46 -17.93 4.87
C ARG A 280 -19.15 -17.19 4.70
N SER A 281 -18.06 -17.71 5.26
CA SER A 281 -16.72 -17.15 5.16
C SER A 281 -16.20 -17.22 3.72
N LYS A 282 -16.35 -18.35 3.02
CA LYS A 282 -15.99 -18.45 1.60
C LYS A 282 -16.83 -17.52 0.71
N ALA A 283 -18.12 -17.35 1.01
CA ALA A 283 -18.95 -16.39 0.31
C ALA A 283 -18.49 -14.94 0.54
N LEU A 284 -18.07 -14.59 1.75
CA LEU A 284 -17.48 -13.28 2.04
C LEU A 284 -16.13 -13.07 1.33
N ASN A 285 -15.28 -14.11 1.28
CA ASN A 285 -14.01 -14.06 0.55
C ASN A 285 -14.23 -13.79 -0.94
N PHE A 286 -15.19 -14.48 -1.60
CA PHE A 286 -15.56 -14.17 -2.97
C PHE A 286 -15.98 -12.70 -3.15
N LEU A 287 -16.75 -12.14 -2.21
CA LEU A 287 -17.19 -10.74 -2.27
C LEU A 287 -16.01 -9.77 -2.09
N LEU A 288 -15.06 -10.07 -1.21
CA LEU A 288 -13.80 -9.32 -1.06
C LEU A 288 -13.01 -9.35 -2.38
N THR A 289 -12.82 -10.52 -2.99
CA THR A 289 -12.13 -10.66 -4.28
C THR A 289 -12.82 -9.85 -5.39
N CYS A 290 -14.16 -9.83 -5.42
CA CYS A 290 -14.90 -9.00 -6.38
C CYS A 290 -14.60 -7.51 -6.20
N VAL A 291 -14.53 -7.02 -4.97
CA VAL A 291 -14.20 -5.62 -4.70
C VAL A 291 -12.74 -5.33 -5.06
N ARG A 292 -11.82 -6.26 -4.82
CA ARG A 292 -10.38 -6.13 -5.12
C ARG A 292 -10.11 -6.03 -6.62
N ILE A 293 -10.63 -7.00 -7.38
CA ILE A 293 -10.28 -7.19 -8.80
C ILE A 293 -11.25 -6.45 -9.73
N ARG A 294 -12.53 -6.33 -9.35
CA ARG A 294 -13.60 -5.78 -10.20
C ARG A 294 -14.20 -4.50 -9.62
N LYS A 295 -13.36 -3.66 -9.00
CA LYS A 295 -13.82 -2.50 -8.24
C LYS A 295 -14.69 -1.56 -9.08
N MET A 296 -14.32 -1.25 -10.33
CA MET A 296 -15.06 -0.31 -11.17
C MET A 296 -16.42 -0.91 -11.57
N LYS A 297 -16.51 -2.23 -11.78
CA LYS A 297 -17.78 -2.91 -12.00
C LYS A 297 -18.67 -2.88 -10.75
N VAL A 298 -18.13 -3.18 -9.57
CA VAL A 298 -18.86 -3.11 -8.29
C VAL A 298 -19.39 -1.69 -8.04
N GLN A 299 -18.55 -0.67 -8.26
CA GLN A 299 -18.90 0.74 -8.09
C GLN A 299 -19.97 1.18 -9.09
N SER A 300 -19.83 0.84 -10.37
CA SER A 300 -20.79 1.22 -11.42
C SER A 300 -22.16 0.55 -11.25
N MET A 301 -22.19 -0.67 -10.71
CA MET A 301 -23.43 -1.37 -10.33
C MET A 301 -24.07 -0.83 -9.05
N LYS A 302 -23.40 0.08 -8.32
CA LYS A 302 -23.81 0.67 -7.04
C LYS A 302 -24.03 -0.37 -5.95
N LEU A 303 -23.14 -1.35 -5.88
CA LEU A 303 -23.23 -2.44 -4.90
C LEU A 303 -22.55 -2.11 -3.56
N GLY A 304 -21.74 -1.04 -3.48
CA GLY A 304 -21.03 -0.66 -2.26
C GLY A 304 -21.95 -0.48 -1.05
N GLU A 305 -23.10 0.20 -1.21
CA GLU A 305 -24.06 0.39 -0.12
C GLU A 305 -24.64 -0.95 0.35
N ARG A 306 -25.00 -1.83 -0.59
CA ARG A 306 -25.57 -3.15 -0.28
C ARG A 306 -24.57 -4.03 0.47
N LEU A 307 -23.31 -4.05 0.03
CA LEU A 307 -22.22 -4.79 0.67
C LEU A 307 -21.92 -4.24 2.06
N THR A 308 -21.85 -2.92 2.22
CA THR A 308 -21.62 -2.27 3.52
C THR A 308 -22.71 -2.61 4.53
N LEU A 309 -23.98 -2.54 4.12
CA LEU A 309 -25.13 -2.86 4.99
C LEU A 309 -25.19 -4.36 5.36
N MET A 310 -24.77 -5.24 4.46
CA MET A 310 -24.60 -6.66 4.75
C MET A 310 -23.47 -6.87 5.78
N ALA A 311 -22.33 -6.23 5.57
CA ALA A 311 -21.14 -6.38 6.38
C ALA A 311 -21.38 -5.96 7.84
N ILE A 312 -22.01 -4.80 8.09
CA ILE A 312 -22.34 -4.36 9.46
C ILE A 312 -23.35 -5.28 10.15
N LYS A 313 -24.29 -5.88 9.40
CA LYS A 313 -25.27 -6.81 9.94
C LYS A 313 -24.60 -8.12 10.38
N ILE A 314 -23.66 -8.64 9.60
CA ILE A 314 -22.89 -9.84 9.94
C ILE A 314 -21.92 -9.54 11.09
N ALA A 315 -21.28 -8.36 11.10
CA ALA A 315 -20.39 -7.94 12.17
C ALA A 315 -21.09 -7.86 13.55
N ALA A 316 -22.39 -7.56 13.56
CA ALA A 316 -23.24 -7.50 14.75
C ALA A 316 -23.64 -8.88 15.32
N GLU A 317 -23.23 -9.97 14.68
CA GLU A 317 -23.43 -11.32 15.22
C GLU A 317 -22.53 -11.56 16.44
N PRO A 318 -22.93 -12.50 17.34
CA PRO A 318 -22.09 -12.89 18.47
C PRO A 318 -20.72 -13.39 18.01
N GLN A 319 -19.67 -12.99 18.72
CA GLN A 319 -18.33 -13.57 18.59
C GLN A 319 -18.10 -14.58 19.72
N GLU A 320 -17.38 -15.66 19.46
CA GLU A 320 -16.88 -16.51 20.54
C GLU A 320 -15.75 -15.76 21.28
N ASP A 321 -15.83 -15.72 22.62
CA ASP A 321 -15.14 -14.77 23.50
C ASP A 321 -13.62 -15.00 23.71
N ASP A 322 -12.94 -15.79 22.87
CA ASP A 322 -11.54 -16.14 23.10
C ASP A 322 -10.56 -15.32 22.23
N GLU A 323 -9.50 -14.80 22.88
CA GLU A 323 -8.32 -14.27 22.19
C GLU A 323 -7.66 -15.42 21.42
N GLY A 324 -7.44 -15.23 20.11
CA GLY A 324 -7.13 -16.32 19.20
C GLY A 324 -8.36 -17.03 18.61
N GLY A 325 -9.56 -16.47 18.77
CA GLY A 325 -10.72 -16.91 18.00
C GLY A 325 -10.45 -16.86 16.50
N ASP A 326 -11.18 -17.68 15.75
CA ASP A 326 -10.98 -17.88 14.32
C ASP A 326 -11.13 -16.58 13.52
N ASP A 327 -10.03 -16.06 12.95
CA ASP A 327 -10.05 -14.87 12.09
C ASP A 327 -10.88 -15.08 10.82
N SER A 328 -11.16 -16.34 10.47
CA SER A 328 -12.08 -16.68 9.40
C SER A 328 -13.56 -16.62 9.82
N ALA A 329 -13.88 -16.26 11.07
CA ALA A 329 -15.27 -16.15 11.51
C ALA A 329 -16.03 -15.04 10.71
N PRO A 330 -17.26 -15.29 10.23
CA PRO A 330 -17.99 -14.33 9.40
C PRO A 330 -18.13 -12.93 10.01
N SER A 331 -18.32 -12.83 11.33
CA SER A 331 -18.46 -11.54 12.02
C SER A 331 -17.17 -10.72 12.07
N ARG A 332 -15.98 -11.37 12.01
CA ARG A 332 -14.69 -10.69 11.86
C ARG A 332 -14.46 -10.26 10.42
N ILE A 333 -14.71 -11.15 9.46
CA ILE A 333 -14.66 -10.83 8.03
C ILE A 333 -15.62 -9.68 7.69
N GLY A 334 -16.79 -9.59 8.34
CA GLY A 334 -17.71 -8.47 8.18
C GLY A 334 -17.11 -7.11 8.56
N ILE A 335 -16.25 -7.03 9.58
CA ILE A 335 -15.52 -5.79 9.91
C ILE A 335 -14.40 -5.52 8.90
N LEU A 336 -13.64 -6.55 8.51
CA LEU A 336 -12.60 -6.43 7.48
C LEU A 336 -13.17 -5.95 6.14
N MET A 337 -14.33 -6.47 5.74
CA MET A 337 -15.06 -6.05 4.55
C MET A 337 -15.41 -4.56 4.60
N ILE A 338 -15.77 -4.00 5.76
CA ILE A 338 -16.07 -2.57 5.88
C ILE A 338 -14.81 -1.74 5.63
N ASN A 339 -13.66 -2.14 6.20
CA ASN A 339 -12.39 -1.47 5.94
C ASN A 339 -12.04 -1.50 4.45
N PHE A 340 -12.02 -2.72 3.89
CA PHE A 340 -11.67 -2.93 2.49
C PHE A 340 -12.60 -2.21 1.51
N LEU A 341 -13.90 -2.15 1.81
CA LEU A 341 -14.85 -1.36 1.03
C LEU A 341 -14.53 0.14 1.11
N ALA A 342 -14.16 0.66 2.28
CA ALA A 342 -13.86 2.07 2.46
C ALA A 342 -12.62 2.49 1.65
N GLU A 343 -11.60 1.64 1.61
CA GLU A 343 -10.38 1.86 0.82
C GLU A 343 -10.65 1.77 -0.70
N ALA A 344 -11.41 0.75 -1.12
CA ALA A 344 -11.61 0.43 -2.54
C ALA A 344 -12.67 1.29 -3.25
N LEU A 345 -13.67 1.81 -2.53
CA LEU A 345 -14.84 2.48 -3.09
C LEU A 345 -15.03 3.90 -2.53
N PRO A 346 -15.69 4.82 -3.26
CA PRO A 346 -15.90 6.19 -2.79
C PRO A 346 -16.73 6.23 -1.49
N PRO A 347 -16.48 7.22 -0.61
CA PRO A 347 -17.21 7.37 0.66
C PRO A 347 -18.73 7.44 0.50
N SER A 348 -19.22 7.93 -0.64
CA SER A 348 -20.66 8.00 -0.99
C SER A 348 -21.35 6.62 -1.00
N GLN A 349 -20.61 5.55 -1.31
CA GLN A 349 -21.13 4.18 -1.37
C GLN A 349 -20.85 3.36 -0.11
N VAL A 350 -19.95 3.82 0.78
CA VAL A 350 -19.52 3.03 1.94
C VAL A 350 -19.70 3.81 3.25
N VAL A 351 -18.86 4.81 3.50
CA VAL A 351 -18.87 5.52 4.79
C VAL A 351 -20.17 6.30 5.01
N VAL A 352 -20.69 6.97 3.99
CA VAL A 352 -21.98 7.69 4.06
C VAL A 352 -23.16 6.77 4.43
N PRO A 353 -23.40 5.65 3.72
CA PRO A 353 -24.46 4.72 4.11
C PRO A 353 -24.21 4.03 5.44
N LEU A 354 -22.95 3.71 5.78
CA LEU A 354 -22.58 3.18 7.09
C LEU A 354 -23.01 4.15 8.21
N MET A 355 -22.56 5.41 8.17
CA MET A 355 -22.88 6.43 9.17
C MET A 355 -24.39 6.64 9.33
N LYS A 356 -25.15 6.58 8.22
CA LYS A 356 -26.63 6.65 8.26
C LYS A 356 -27.26 5.44 8.95
N ALA A 357 -26.66 4.26 8.82
CA ALA A 357 -27.16 3.01 9.38
C ALA A 357 -26.78 2.79 10.85
N LEU A 358 -25.73 3.44 11.36
CA LEU A 358 -25.17 3.14 12.69
C LEU A 358 -26.05 3.52 13.89
N GLY A 359 -26.91 4.54 13.78
CA GLY A 359 -27.70 5.05 14.92
C GLY A 359 -28.47 3.97 15.72
N PRO A 360 -29.25 3.08 15.07
CA PRO A 360 -29.88 1.93 15.71
C PRO A 360 -28.93 0.96 16.40
N TYR A 361 -27.75 0.69 15.80
CA TYR A 361 -26.76 -0.23 16.38
C TYR A 361 -26.13 0.37 17.65
N ILE A 362 -25.74 1.66 17.60
CA ILE A 362 -25.15 2.40 18.72
C ILE A 362 -26.08 2.42 19.94
N SER A 363 -27.38 2.59 19.71
CA SER A 363 -28.39 2.70 20.77
C SER A 363 -29.03 1.36 21.17
N SER A 364 -28.56 0.25 20.60
CA SER A 364 -29.15 -1.08 20.82
C SER A 364 -28.97 -1.58 22.24
N GLN A 365 -29.93 -2.36 22.72
CA GLN A 365 -29.80 -3.11 23.97
C GLN A 365 -28.87 -4.33 23.79
N ASN A 366 -28.66 -4.80 22.57
CA ASN A 366 -27.75 -5.89 22.24
C ASN A 366 -26.29 -5.38 22.25
N ALA A 367 -25.45 -5.95 23.11
CA ALA A 367 -24.04 -5.57 23.20
C ALA A 367 -23.27 -5.85 21.89
N ASN A 368 -23.61 -6.92 21.16
CA ASN A 368 -22.93 -7.25 19.90
C ASN A 368 -23.19 -6.20 18.81
N GLU A 369 -24.38 -5.63 18.76
CA GLU A 369 -24.71 -4.55 17.83
C GLU A 369 -23.94 -3.26 18.18
N ARG A 370 -23.86 -2.90 19.47
CA ARG A 370 -23.06 -1.76 19.93
C ARG A 370 -21.58 -1.96 19.64
N ARG A 371 -21.05 -3.16 19.89
CA ARG A 371 -19.67 -3.57 19.59
C ARG A 371 -19.36 -3.42 18.10
N ALA A 372 -20.20 -3.98 17.24
CA ALA A 372 -20.02 -3.92 15.79
C ALA A 372 -20.06 -2.49 15.25
N ALA A 373 -20.92 -1.63 15.78
CA ALA A 373 -20.94 -0.21 15.41
C ALA A 373 -19.61 0.49 15.70
N LEU A 374 -19.01 0.23 16.86
CA LEU A 374 -17.73 0.84 17.25
C LEU A 374 -16.59 0.33 16.39
N LEU A 375 -16.49 -0.99 16.20
CA LEU A 375 -15.47 -1.56 15.33
C LEU A 375 -15.63 -1.09 13.89
N ALA A 376 -16.85 -0.97 13.37
CA ALA A 376 -17.07 -0.45 12.02
C ALA A 376 -16.64 1.02 11.86
N ILE A 377 -16.86 1.87 12.88
CA ILE A 377 -16.33 3.25 12.89
C ILE A 377 -14.80 3.23 12.90
N GLY A 378 -14.20 2.42 13.77
CA GLY A 378 -12.75 2.32 13.92
C GLY A 378 -12.05 1.66 12.74
N SER A 379 -12.74 0.81 11.97
CA SER A 379 -12.15 0.14 10.81
C SER A 379 -12.41 0.90 9.50
N CYS A 380 -13.47 1.70 9.38
CA CYS A 380 -13.70 2.45 8.13
C CYS A 380 -12.84 3.71 8.00
N VAL A 381 -12.18 4.15 9.07
CA VAL A 381 -11.34 5.35 9.07
C VAL A 381 -10.05 5.15 8.27
N GLU A 382 -9.43 3.97 8.32
CA GLU A 382 -8.22 3.64 7.55
C GLU A 382 -8.44 3.79 6.03
N GLY A 383 -9.59 3.31 5.52
CA GLY A 383 -9.92 3.46 4.10
C GLY A 383 -10.42 4.84 3.67
N ALA A 384 -10.87 5.69 4.60
CA ALA A 384 -11.46 6.99 4.28
C ALA A 384 -11.24 8.03 5.41
N PRO A 385 -9.99 8.36 5.75
CA PRO A 385 -9.65 9.23 6.87
C PRO A 385 -10.20 10.64 6.67
N ASP A 386 -10.07 11.24 5.48
CA ASP A 386 -10.49 12.62 5.22
C ASP A 386 -12.01 12.78 5.43
N PHE A 387 -12.80 11.84 4.91
CA PHE A 387 -14.24 11.86 5.10
C PHE A 387 -14.62 11.68 6.56
N VAL A 388 -14.01 10.74 7.29
CA VAL A 388 -14.31 10.49 8.71
C VAL A 388 -13.90 11.69 9.58
N ALA A 389 -12.79 12.37 9.27
CA ALA A 389 -12.38 13.61 9.91
C ALA A 389 -13.50 14.67 9.86
N THR A 390 -14.21 14.80 8.73
CA THR A 390 -15.36 15.73 8.63
C THR A 390 -16.52 15.40 9.57
N GLN A 391 -16.58 14.18 10.08
CA GLN A 391 -17.62 13.68 10.99
C GLN A 391 -17.14 13.57 12.45
N ILE A 392 -15.88 13.91 12.75
CA ILE A 392 -15.25 13.61 14.04
C ILE A 392 -16.02 14.19 15.24
N GLU A 393 -16.58 15.40 15.10
CA GLU A 393 -17.41 16.03 16.15
C GLU A 393 -18.64 15.20 16.55
N GLN A 394 -19.18 14.40 15.62
CA GLN A 394 -20.31 13.49 15.86
C GLN A 394 -19.84 12.12 16.39
N VAL A 395 -18.64 11.68 16.00
CA VAL A 395 -18.06 10.39 16.38
C VAL A 395 -17.55 10.40 17.82
N ILE A 396 -16.87 11.46 18.25
CA ILE A 396 -16.28 11.55 19.61
C ILE A 396 -17.29 11.30 20.74
N PRO A 397 -18.51 11.89 20.73
CA PRO A 397 -19.51 11.58 21.76
C PRO A 397 -19.93 10.11 21.80
N VAL A 398 -19.93 9.41 20.66
CA VAL A 398 -20.25 7.97 20.58
C VAL A 398 -19.17 7.16 21.28
N ILE A 399 -17.91 7.40 20.93
CA ILE A 399 -16.74 6.76 21.56
C ILE A 399 -16.73 7.03 23.07
N HIS A 400 -16.86 8.30 23.45
CA HIS A 400 -16.89 8.72 24.86
C HIS A 400 -17.92 7.96 25.69
N ASN A 401 -19.15 7.82 25.19
CA ASN A 401 -20.19 7.07 25.89
C ASN A 401 -19.86 5.57 25.98
N ALA A 402 -19.34 4.99 24.90
CA ALA A 402 -19.01 3.57 24.82
C ALA A 402 -17.83 3.14 25.71
N LEU A 403 -16.86 4.04 25.95
CA LEU A 403 -15.77 3.79 26.92
C LEU A 403 -16.26 3.53 28.34
N THR A 404 -17.49 3.95 28.67
CA THR A 404 -18.13 3.73 29.97
C THR A 404 -19.33 2.77 29.91
N ASP A 405 -19.45 1.99 28.83
CA ASP A 405 -20.53 1.01 28.68
C ASP A 405 -20.49 -0.05 29.79
N HIS A 406 -21.65 -0.60 30.12
CA HIS A 406 -21.78 -1.64 31.14
C HIS A 406 -21.18 -2.98 30.66
N ASP A 407 -21.20 -3.22 29.35
CA ASP A 407 -20.67 -4.41 28.72
C ASP A 407 -19.16 -4.27 28.45
N VAL A 408 -18.39 -5.28 28.86
CA VAL A 408 -16.92 -5.32 28.75
C VAL A 408 -16.47 -5.32 27.29
N GLN A 409 -17.16 -6.05 26.41
CA GLN A 409 -16.79 -6.17 25.00
C GLN A 409 -17.06 -4.87 24.24
N VAL A 410 -18.10 -4.13 24.63
CA VAL A 410 -18.38 -2.80 24.08
C VAL A 410 -17.30 -1.80 24.49
N ARG A 411 -16.86 -1.81 25.76
CA ARG A 411 -15.73 -0.98 26.21
C ARG A 411 -14.44 -1.33 25.46
N LYS A 412 -14.14 -2.62 25.26
CA LYS A 412 -12.98 -3.09 24.48
C LYS A 412 -13.03 -2.60 23.03
N ALA A 413 -14.18 -2.72 22.37
CA ALA A 413 -14.37 -2.19 21.02
C ALA A 413 -14.25 -0.66 20.93
N ALA A 414 -14.70 0.08 21.95
CA ALA A 414 -14.53 1.52 22.00
C ALA A 414 -13.05 1.93 22.11
N LEU A 415 -12.25 1.16 22.87
CA LEU A 415 -10.79 1.38 22.98
C LEU A 415 -10.09 1.10 21.66
N HIS A 416 -10.43 0.02 20.96
CA HIS A 416 -9.87 -0.29 19.64
C HIS A 416 -10.27 0.78 18.61
N ALA A 417 -11.54 1.16 18.56
CA ALA A 417 -11.99 2.20 17.65
C ALA A 417 -11.31 3.55 17.92
N LEU A 418 -11.07 3.90 19.19
CA LEU A 418 -10.34 5.10 19.55
C LEU A 418 -8.86 5.03 19.14
N ALA A 419 -8.22 3.87 19.28
CA ALA A 419 -6.83 3.68 18.85
C ALA A 419 -6.72 3.91 17.34
N ASN A 420 -7.52 3.19 16.53
CA ASN A 420 -7.52 3.36 15.08
C ASN A 420 -7.86 4.80 14.65
N LEU A 421 -8.83 5.45 15.30
CA LEU A 421 -9.15 6.85 15.02
C LEU A 421 -7.97 7.78 15.35
N ALA A 422 -7.18 7.48 16.38
CA ALA A 422 -6.01 8.26 16.75
C ALA A 422 -4.82 8.03 15.81
N ASP A 423 -4.62 6.79 15.36
CA ASP A 423 -3.56 6.44 14.41
C ASP A 423 -3.80 7.11 13.03
N GLU A 424 -5.06 7.17 12.58
CA GLU A 424 -5.41 7.76 11.28
C GLU A 424 -5.72 9.27 11.34
N LEU A 425 -6.32 9.76 12.42
CA LEU A 425 -6.80 11.16 12.56
C LEU A 425 -6.13 11.87 13.74
N GLY A 426 -4.81 11.72 13.86
CA GLY A 426 -4.06 12.18 15.02
C GLY A 426 -4.30 13.64 15.39
N ASP A 427 -4.21 14.54 14.41
CA ASP A 427 -4.42 15.99 14.61
C ASP A 427 -5.85 16.32 15.06
N GLU A 428 -6.87 15.63 14.54
CA GLU A 428 -8.27 15.81 14.95
C GLU A 428 -8.50 15.25 16.35
N ILE A 429 -8.02 14.04 16.65
CA ILE A 429 -8.19 13.39 17.95
C ILE A 429 -7.44 14.16 19.04
N ALA A 430 -6.25 14.68 18.74
CA ALA A 430 -5.45 15.49 19.64
C ALA A 430 -6.23 16.69 20.18
N GLN A 431 -7.15 17.29 19.40
CA GLN A 431 -8.00 18.41 19.86
C GLN A 431 -8.98 18.01 20.98
N PHE A 432 -9.30 16.72 21.10
CA PHE A 432 -10.20 16.17 22.12
C PHE A 432 -9.45 15.54 23.30
N HIS A 433 -8.12 15.67 23.38
CA HIS A 433 -7.28 15.07 24.42
C HIS A 433 -7.80 15.34 25.85
N ALA A 434 -8.27 16.56 26.13
CA ALA A 434 -8.78 16.95 27.45
C ALA A 434 -10.07 16.21 27.85
N GLN A 435 -10.81 15.66 26.88
CA GLN A 435 -12.01 14.84 27.12
C GLN A 435 -11.67 13.35 27.19
N ILE A 436 -10.71 12.89 26.38
CA ILE A 436 -10.38 11.47 26.19
C ILE A 436 -9.41 10.96 27.25
N VAL A 437 -8.25 11.61 27.41
CA VAL A 437 -7.16 11.13 28.26
C VAL A 437 -7.57 10.89 29.72
N PRO A 438 -8.38 11.76 30.36
CA PRO A 438 -8.84 11.51 31.73
C PRO A 438 -9.68 10.23 31.88
N ILE A 439 -10.44 9.84 30.85
CA ILE A 439 -11.27 8.64 30.87
C ILE A 439 -10.40 7.40 30.73
N LEU A 440 -9.43 7.41 29.80
CA LEU A 440 -8.46 6.33 29.67
C LEU A 440 -7.70 6.08 30.98
N ILE A 441 -7.26 7.15 31.66
CA ILE A 441 -6.63 7.04 32.99
C ILE A 441 -7.57 6.39 34.01
N GLN A 442 -8.86 6.73 34.00
CA GLN A 442 -9.84 6.13 34.90
C GLN A 442 -10.07 4.64 34.60
N MET A 443 -10.08 4.26 33.32
CA MET A 443 -10.27 2.86 32.89
C MET A 443 -9.14 1.95 33.39
N LEU A 444 -7.90 2.45 33.48
CA LEU A 444 -6.78 1.70 34.07
C LEU A 444 -7.02 1.34 35.56
N ASP A 445 -7.83 2.11 36.28
CA ASP A 445 -8.08 1.96 37.73
C ASP A 445 -9.33 1.13 38.06
N VAL A 446 -10.16 0.78 37.07
CA VAL A 446 -11.43 0.07 37.27
C VAL A 446 -11.17 -1.29 37.92
N GLN A 447 -11.78 -1.49 39.10
CA GLN A 447 -11.61 -2.71 39.88
C GLN A 447 -12.47 -3.83 39.31
N GLY A 448 -11.86 -4.98 39.04
CA GLY A 448 -12.55 -6.17 38.52
C GLY A 448 -12.55 -6.30 37.00
N ASP A 449 -12.05 -5.30 36.26
CA ASP A 449 -11.79 -5.44 34.83
C ASP A 449 -10.66 -6.44 34.57
N SER A 450 -10.77 -7.18 33.45
CA SER A 450 -9.78 -8.16 33.03
C SER A 450 -8.45 -7.49 32.65
N ILE A 451 -7.39 -8.30 32.57
CA ILE A 451 -6.10 -7.86 32.06
C ILE A 451 -6.25 -7.33 30.61
N ASP A 452 -7.15 -7.95 29.83
CA ASP A 452 -7.36 -7.60 28.42
C ASP A 452 -7.89 -6.18 28.23
N ILE A 453 -8.85 -5.73 29.06
CA ILE A 453 -9.31 -4.33 29.00
C ILE A 453 -8.15 -3.37 29.32
N LYS A 454 -7.31 -3.70 30.31
CA LYS A 454 -6.16 -2.86 30.64
C LYS A 454 -5.16 -2.80 29.49
N ARG A 455 -4.93 -3.94 28.83
CA ARG A 455 -4.08 -4.04 27.64
C ARG A 455 -4.64 -3.19 26.48
N SER A 456 -5.92 -3.34 26.13
CA SER A 456 -6.58 -2.49 25.12
C SER A 456 -6.55 -1.00 25.51
N CYS A 457 -6.64 -0.68 26.81
CA CYS A 457 -6.52 0.69 27.28
C CYS A 457 -5.11 1.24 27.13
N CYS A 458 -4.07 0.41 27.30
CA CYS A 458 -2.69 0.80 27.01
C CYS A 458 -2.50 1.11 25.52
N TYR A 459 -3.03 0.31 24.59
CA TYR A 459 -2.96 0.61 23.15
C TYR A 459 -3.67 1.93 22.80
N ALA A 460 -4.87 2.17 23.32
CA ALA A 460 -5.56 3.45 23.09
C ALA A 460 -4.81 4.65 23.70
N ILE A 461 -4.11 4.46 24.83
CA ILE A 461 -3.25 5.49 25.42
C ILE A 461 -2.03 5.74 24.53
N ASP A 462 -1.43 4.69 24.01
CA ASP A 462 -0.27 4.74 23.13
C ASP A 462 -0.57 5.61 21.91
N ALA A 463 -1.62 5.25 21.16
CA ALA A 463 -2.10 5.99 19.99
C ALA A 463 -2.45 7.45 20.34
N VAL A 464 -3.33 7.68 21.33
CA VAL A 464 -3.79 9.04 21.65
C VAL A 464 -2.67 9.94 22.15
N LEU A 465 -1.78 9.46 23.02
CA LEU A 465 -0.71 10.30 23.58
C LEU A 465 0.44 10.56 22.61
N GLY A 466 0.59 9.76 21.56
CA GLY A 466 1.49 10.06 20.44
C GLY A 466 1.18 11.41 19.79
N GLU A 467 -0.11 11.74 19.72
CA GLU A 467 -0.63 12.88 18.94
C GLU A 467 -0.86 14.15 19.79
N VAL A 468 -0.84 14.05 21.12
CA VAL A 468 -1.05 15.21 21.99
C VAL A 468 0.12 16.19 21.92
N ASP A 469 -0.16 17.48 21.70
CA ASP A 469 0.87 18.53 21.73
C ASP A 469 1.71 18.44 23.01
N SER A 470 3.03 18.42 22.83
CA SER A 470 4.03 18.38 23.91
C SER A 470 3.83 19.41 25.03
N LYS A 471 3.15 20.54 24.76
CA LYS A 471 2.79 21.56 25.75
C LYS A 471 1.71 21.10 26.72
N GLU A 472 0.82 20.20 26.27
CA GLU A 472 -0.30 19.67 27.05
C GLU A 472 0.07 18.39 27.81
N MET A 473 1.05 17.63 27.31
CA MET A 473 1.54 16.38 27.95
C MET A 473 1.88 16.49 29.45
N PRO A 474 2.49 17.58 29.97
CA PRO A 474 2.77 17.74 31.39
C PRO A 474 1.54 17.64 32.31
N ASN A 475 0.33 17.89 31.79
CA ASN A 475 -0.91 17.79 32.55
C ASN A 475 -1.26 16.34 32.94
N TYR A 476 -0.74 15.36 32.21
CA TYR A 476 -1.10 13.94 32.36
C TYR A 476 -0.01 13.09 33.00
N LEU A 477 1.26 13.47 32.86
CA LEU A 477 2.45 12.71 33.28
C LEU A 477 2.37 12.15 34.72
N ASN A 478 2.03 12.99 35.70
CA ASN A 478 1.98 12.59 37.11
C ASN A 478 0.91 11.53 37.41
N SER A 479 -0.10 11.42 36.54
CA SER A 479 -1.18 10.44 36.67
C SER A 479 -0.85 9.17 35.88
N ILE A 480 -0.35 9.30 34.66
CA ILE A 480 -0.22 8.15 33.75
C ILE A 480 1.02 7.30 34.03
N MET A 481 2.19 7.93 34.26
CA MET A 481 3.45 7.20 34.43
C MET A 481 3.42 6.19 35.58
N PRO A 482 2.93 6.52 36.79
CA PRO A 482 2.86 5.53 37.87
C PRO A 482 1.99 4.32 37.55
N ARG A 483 0.94 4.49 36.73
CA ARG A 483 0.02 3.41 36.34
C ARG A 483 0.66 2.49 35.30
N LEU A 484 1.27 3.07 34.27
CA LEU A 484 1.99 2.30 33.25
C LEU A 484 3.17 1.53 33.86
N SER A 485 3.95 2.17 34.75
CA SER A 485 5.02 1.49 35.48
C SER A 485 4.50 0.34 36.35
N ALA A 486 3.35 0.50 37.00
CA ALA A 486 2.75 -0.58 37.79
C ALA A 486 2.29 -1.75 36.91
N MET A 487 1.74 -1.48 35.72
CA MET A 487 1.33 -2.52 34.76
C MET A 487 2.52 -3.31 34.23
N PHE A 488 3.64 -2.64 33.91
CA PHE A 488 4.88 -3.30 33.51
C PHE A 488 5.43 -4.28 34.58
N THR A 489 5.11 -4.09 35.85
CA THR A 489 5.55 -5.00 36.93
C THR A 489 4.63 -6.22 37.14
N GLN A 490 3.51 -6.33 36.43
CA GLN A 490 2.61 -7.49 36.51
C GLN A 490 3.23 -8.71 35.85
N ASP A 491 2.81 -9.92 36.23
CA ASP A 491 3.31 -11.18 35.62
C ASP A 491 2.44 -11.59 34.42
N ASP A 492 2.34 -10.70 33.43
CA ASP A 492 1.59 -10.90 32.18
C ASP A 492 2.34 -10.21 31.03
N ILE A 493 2.85 -10.98 30.07
CA ILE A 493 3.72 -10.46 29.01
C ILE A 493 2.95 -9.55 28.04
N PRO A 494 1.77 -9.92 27.51
CA PRO A 494 1.01 -9.02 26.63
C PRO A 494 0.69 -7.67 27.27
N LEU A 495 0.32 -7.64 28.56
CA LEU A 495 0.11 -6.40 29.29
C LEU A 495 1.39 -5.59 29.45
N LYS A 496 2.53 -6.24 29.76
CA LYS A 496 3.83 -5.56 29.80
C LYS A 496 4.13 -4.89 28.46
N THR A 497 3.97 -5.61 27.36
CA THR A 497 4.24 -5.10 26.01
C THR A 497 3.41 -3.86 25.71
N ALA A 498 2.10 -3.91 25.96
CA ALA A 498 1.22 -2.76 25.75
C ALA A 498 1.58 -1.58 26.67
N ALA A 499 1.93 -1.84 27.94
CA ALA A 499 2.36 -0.79 28.86
C ALA A 499 3.67 -0.12 28.43
N VAL A 500 4.61 -0.89 27.86
CA VAL A 500 5.88 -0.36 27.34
C VAL A 500 5.67 0.52 26.10
N GLY A 501 4.80 0.13 25.18
CA GLY A 501 4.38 0.98 24.04
C GLY A 501 3.82 2.33 24.51
N ALA A 502 2.84 2.29 25.42
CA ALA A 502 2.28 3.50 26.02
C ALA A 502 3.33 4.38 26.74
N ILE A 503 4.35 3.79 27.38
CA ILE A 503 5.48 4.55 27.95
C ILE A 503 6.33 5.20 26.85
N ALA A 504 6.55 4.52 25.72
CA ALA A 504 7.30 5.03 24.58
C ALA A 504 6.63 6.32 24.03
N SER A 505 5.33 6.27 23.73
CA SER A 505 4.60 7.45 23.23
C SER A 505 4.47 8.54 24.29
N THR A 506 4.30 8.17 25.57
CA THR A 506 4.37 9.15 26.67
C THR A 506 5.71 9.87 26.72
N ALA A 507 6.83 9.16 26.51
CA ALA A 507 8.16 9.75 26.45
C ALA A 507 8.31 10.68 25.24
N ARG A 508 7.94 10.20 24.05
CA ARG A 508 7.99 10.95 22.79
C ARG A 508 7.21 12.26 22.88
N GLY A 509 5.95 12.21 23.30
CA GLY A 509 5.11 13.40 23.44
C GLY A 509 5.59 14.37 24.53
N SER A 510 6.28 13.88 25.57
CA SER A 510 6.71 14.72 26.70
C SER A 510 8.05 15.43 26.50
N GLY A 511 8.90 14.96 25.57
CA GLY A 511 10.24 15.46 25.36
C GLY A 511 11.05 15.59 26.66
N GLU A 512 11.71 16.73 26.86
CA GLU A 512 12.52 17.00 28.06
C GLU A 512 11.75 16.89 29.39
N LYS A 513 10.40 16.95 29.36
CA LYS A 513 9.57 16.79 30.57
C LYS A 513 9.52 15.35 31.06
N PHE A 514 10.01 14.38 30.28
CA PHE A 514 10.13 12.98 30.70
C PHE A 514 11.29 12.71 31.67
N VAL A 515 12.27 13.61 31.76
CA VAL A 515 13.49 13.47 32.60
C VAL A 515 13.22 13.00 34.05
N PRO A 516 12.16 13.42 34.77
CA PRO A 516 11.87 12.92 36.12
C PRO A 516 11.62 11.42 36.22
N TYR A 517 11.18 10.77 35.14
CA TYR A 517 10.86 9.34 35.08
C TYR A 517 11.95 8.49 34.42
N PHE A 518 12.89 9.16 33.73
CA PHE A 518 13.90 8.54 32.87
C PHE A 518 14.69 7.41 33.55
N SER A 519 15.34 7.71 34.68
CA SER A 519 16.27 6.75 35.30
C SER A 519 15.56 5.51 35.83
N ASP A 520 14.40 5.68 36.46
CA ASP A 520 13.65 4.55 37.03
C ASP A 520 13.07 3.68 35.92
N THR A 521 12.60 4.29 34.83
CA THR A 521 12.07 3.59 33.65
C THR A 521 13.17 2.79 32.94
N MET A 522 14.34 3.39 32.68
CA MET A 522 15.47 2.69 32.05
C MET A 522 15.92 1.48 32.88
N ASN A 523 15.99 1.63 34.21
CA ASN A 523 16.34 0.54 35.10
C ASN A 523 15.31 -0.59 35.06
N ALA A 524 14.02 -0.27 35.05
CA ALA A 524 12.95 -1.26 34.96
C ALA A 524 12.98 -2.04 33.65
N LEU A 525 13.14 -1.34 32.52
CA LEU A 525 13.18 -1.94 31.18
C LEU A 525 14.42 -2.81 30.94
N SER A 526 15.54 -2.54 31.64
CA SER A 526 16.80 -3.26 31.45
C SER A 526 16.69 -4.78 31.63
N SER A 527 15.74 -5.28 32.43
CA SER A 527 15.53 -6.72 32.61
C SER A 527 15.01 -7.43 31.36
N CYS A 528 14.33 -6.73 30.45
CA CYS A 528 13.81 -7.31 29.21
C CYS A 528 14.92 -7.56 28.18
N LEU A 529 16.05 -6.85 28.27
CA LEU A 529 17.15 -6.94 27.31
C LEU A 529 17.89 -8.28 27.37
N THR A 530 17.73 -9.06 28.44
CA THR A 530 18.37 -10.37 28.61
C THR A 530 17.46 -11.54 28.20
N ILE A 531 16.23 -11.27 27.76
CA ILE A 531 15.29 -12.29 27.28
C ILE A 531 15.84 -12.94 26.00
N SER A 532 15.88 -14.27 25.93
CA SER A 532 16.52 -14.99 24.81
C SER A 532 15.62 -16.04 24.13
N ASP A 533 14.42 -16.25 24.63
CA ASP A 533 13.51 -17.31 24.22
C ASP A 533 12.05 -16.92 24.52
N GLY A 534 11.12 -17.48 23.75
CA GLY A 534 9.67 -17.23 23.84
C GLY A 534 9.18 -16.16 22.85
N GLU A 535 8.11 -16.44 22.12
CA GLU A 535 7.58 -15.56 21.06
C GLU A 535 7.07 -14.21 21.64
N ASP A 536 6.24 -14.28 22.67
CA ASP A 536 5.70 -13.11 23.36
C ASP A 536 6.81 -12.36 24.13
N GLU A 537 7.72 -13.10 24.75
CA GLU A 537 8.88 -12.58 25.46
C GLU A 537 9.82 -11.80 24.51
N LEU A 538 10.12 -12.35 23.33
CA LEU A 538 10.96 -11.69 22.32
C LEU A 538 10.25 -10.48 21.70
N SER A 539 8.93 -10.55 21.53
CA SER A 539 8.10 -9.39 21.16
C SER A 539 8.17 -8.28 22.22
N LEU A 540 8.12 -8.61 23.52
CA LEU A 540 8.34 -7.65 24.60
C LEU A 540 9.74 -7.03 24.56
N ARG A 541 10.78 -7.82 24.25
CA ARG A 541 12.15 -7.31 24.08
C ARG A 541 12.23 -6.32 22.91
N SER A 542 11.53 -6.58 21.80
CA SER A 542 11.44 -5.69 20.65
C SER A 542 10.83 -4.33 21.02
N VAL A 543 9.63 -4.34 21.60
CA VAL A 543 8.92 -3.11 22.04
C VAL A 543 9.70 -2.37 23.14
N THR A 544 10.48 -3.09 23.96
CA THR A 544 11.38 -2.47 24.94
C THR A 544 12.51 -1.67 24.27
N LEU A 545 13.10 -2.18 23.18
CA LEU A 545 14.12 -1.44 22.44
C LEU A 545 13.53 -0.18 21.80
N ASP A 546 12.34 -0.28 21.19
CA ASP A 546 11.64 0.88 20.65
C ASP A 546 11.38 1.95 21.74
N CYS A 547 10.85 1.53 22.89
CA CYS A 547 10.63 2.42 24.04
C CYS A 547 11.91 3.11 24.51
N MET A 548 13.03 2.37 24.59
CA MET A 548 14.33 2.97 24.93
C MET A 548 14.81 3.95 23.85
N GLY A 549 14.49 3.72 22.58
CA GLY A 549 14.69 4.66 21.49
C GLY A 549 13.88 5.94 21.68
N ALA A 550 12.57 5.84 21.91
CA ALA A 550 11.69 6.99 22.17
C ALA A 550 12.16 7.81 23.40
N ILE A 551 12.62 7.13 24.45
CA ILE A 551 13.24 7.79 25.61
C ILE A 551 14.52 8.54 25.20
N ALA A 552 15.37 7.97 24.34
CA ALA A 552 16.58 8.62 23.87
C ALA A 552 16.28 9.93 23.13
N GLU A 553 15.23 9.95 22.31
CA GLU A 553 14.74 11.16 21.65
C GLU A 553 14.26 12.20 22.65
N ALA A 554 13.47 11.78 23.63
CA ALA A 554 12.87 12.67 24.62
C ALA A 554 13.90 13.37 25.52
N VAL A 555 14.92 12.63 25.99
CA VAL A 555 15.93 13.15 26.93
C VAL A 555 17.18 13.71 26.24
N GLY A 556 17.35 13.41 24.95
CA GLY A 556 18.46 13.84 24.12
C GLY A 556 19.78 13.09 24.36
N PRO A 557 20.78 13.30 23.48
CA PRO A 557 21.97 12.46 23.40
C PRO A 557 22.82 12.48 24.68
N THR A 558 22.90 13.64 25.37
CA THR A 558 23.77 13.81 26.54
C THR A 558 23.33 12.99 27.74
N ALA A 559 22.02 12.97 28.04
CA ALA A 559 21.49 12.21 29.16
C ALA A 559 21.49 10.70 28.87
N PHE A 560 21.34 10.32 27.60
CA PHE A 560 21.24 8.94 27.15
C PHE A 560 22.60 8.22 26.94
N THR A 561 23.69 8.97 26.67
CA THR A 561 25.04 8.40 26.41
C THR A 561 25.50 7.29 27.36
N PRO A 562 25.25 7.35 28.69
CA PRO A 562 25.67 6.29 29.61
C PRO A 562 25.12 4.89 29.29
N TYR A 563 24.00 4.79 28.57
CA TYR A 563 23.33 3.52 28.27
C TYR A 563 23.69 2.95 26.88
N VAL A 564 24.13 3.80 25.95
CA VAL A 564 24.27 3.46 24.52
C VAL A 564 25.12 2.22 24.26
N GLN A 565 26.29 2.10 24.91
CA GLN A 565 27.20 0.99 24.65
C GLN A 565 26.60 -0.38 25.00
N ASP A 566 25.87 -0.48 26.11
CA ASP A 566 25.25 -1.73 26.52
C ASP A 566 23.98 -2.02 25.69
N LEU A 567 23.23 -0.99 25.30
CA LEU A 567 22.07 -1.14 24.42
C LEU A 567 22.45 -1.56 23.00
N MET A 568 23.51 -0.99 22.44
CA MET A 568 24.02 -1.40 21.12
C MET A 568 24.46 -2.87 21.14
N ARG A 569 25.11 -3.32 22.22
CA ARG A 569 25.46 -4.74 22.39
C ARG A 569 24.21 -5.62 22.50
N ALA A 570 23.21 -5.20 23.28
CA ALA A 570 21.95 -5.93 23.42
C ALA A 570 21.21 -6.03 22.07
N ALA A 571 21.20 -4.96 21.28
CA ALA A 571 20.63 -4.94 19.94
C ALA A 571 21.37 -5.91 18.98
N GLU A 572 22.70 -5.91 18.98
CA GLU A 572 23.50 -6.88 18.20
C GLU A 572 23.27 -8.34 18.63
N GLU A 573 23.03 -8.59 19.92
CA GLU A 573 22.66 -9.92 20.43
C GLU A 573 21.25 -10.32 20.00
N SER A 574 20.31 -9.37 19.96
CA SER A 574 18.92 -9.60 19.52
C SER A 574 18.85 -10.13 18.09
N ILE A 575 19.66 -9.59 17.16
CA ILE A 575 19.69 -10.04 15.76
C ILE A 575 20.03 -11.53 15.64
N LYS A 576 20.85 -12.07 16.55
CA LYS A 576 21.31 -13.47 16.54
C LYS A 576 20.26 -14.47 17.03
N LEU A 577 19.14 -13.99 17.57
CA LEU A 577 18.03 -14.82 18.03
C LEU A 577 17.09 -15.22 16.90
N ASP A 578 17.33 -14.71 15.69
CA ASP A 578 16.65 -15.06 14.44
C ASP A 578 15.11 -15.02 14.52
N HIS A 579 14.60 -13.95 15.14
CA HIS A 579 13.18 -13.67 15.30
C HIS A 579 12.82 -12.38 14.56
N THR A 580 11.96 -12.46 13.54
CA THR A 580 11.63 -11.36 12.63
C THR A 580 11.22 -10.07 13.34
N ARG A 581 10.16 -10.10 14.17
CA ARG A 581 9.69 -8.91 14.90
C ARG A 581 10.73 -8.28 15.82
N LEU A 582 11.70 -9.08 16.31
CA LEU A 582 12.76 -8.58 17.16
C LEU A 582 13.83 -7.85 16.33
N LYS A 583 14.12 -8.35 15.12
CA LYS A 583 15.00 -7.64 14.19
C LYS A 583 14.39 -6.30 13.77
N GLU A 584 13.10 -6.25 13.46
CA GLU A 584 12.38 -5.01 13.15
C GLU A 584 12.53 -3.94 14.24
N GLY A 585 12.31 -4.31 15.52
CA GLY A 585 12.52 -3.39 16.63
C GLY A 585 13.97 -2.96 16.82
N VAL A 586 14.93 -3.84 16.51
CA VAL A 586 16.35 -3.49 16.51
C VAL A 586 16.69 -2.48 15.41
N PHE A 587 16.18 -2.69 14.20
CA PHE A 587 16.42 -1.80 13.06
C PHE A 587 15.84 -0.42 13.33
N SER A 588 14.61 -0.37 13.84
CA SER A 588 13.94 0.87 14.28
C SER A 588 14.74 1.58 15.38
N PHE A 589 15.22 0.83 16.38
CA PHE A 589 16.07 1.38 17.44
C PHE A 589 17.37 1.99 16.90
N TRP A 590 18.04 1.32 15.96
CA TRP A 590 19.26 1.86 15.34
C TRP A 590 18.99 3.12 14.52
N ALA A 591 17.89 3.16 13.75
CA ALA A 591 17.45 4.35 13.03
C ALA A 591 17.22 5.53 13.98
N ILE A 592 16.52 5.30 15.10
CA ILE A 592 16.29 6.32 16.14
C ILE A 592 17.62 6.82 16.73
N LEU A 593 18.55 5.93 17.08
CA LEU A 593 19.85 6.36 17.60
C LEU A 593 20.69 7.13 16.58
N ALA A 594 20.63 6.76 15.29
CA ALA A 594 21.25 7.52 14.23
C ALA A 594 20.65 8.93 14.12
N ARG A 595 19.34 9.09 14.30
CA ARG A 595 18.67 10.40 14.37
C ARG A 595 19.08 11.24 15.59
N VAL A 596 19.17 10.62 16.77
CA VAL A 596 19.57 11.27 18.03
C VAL A 596 21.03 11.73 18.01
N TYR A 597 21.94 10.86 17.57
CA TYR A 597 23.39 11.13 17.59
C TYR A 597 23.92 11.73 16.30
N LYS A 598 23.19 11.63 15.19
CA LYS A 598 23.57 12.14 13.87
C LYS A 598 24.97 11.62 13.50
N ASN A 599 25.85 12.50 13.01
CA ASN A 599 27.23 12.15 12.68
C ASN A 599 28.07 11.61 13.86
N GLU A 600 27.63 11.77 15.12
CA GLU A 600 28.30 11.13 16.28
C GLU A 600 28.00 9.62 16.38
N PHE A 601 27.01 9.10 15.62
CA PHE A 601 26.70 7.67 15.51
C PHE A 601 27.78 6.87 14.74
N LYS A 602 28.75 7.57 14.14
CA LYS A 602 29.85 7.00 13.35
C LYS A 602 30.50 5.72 13.92
N PRO A 603 30.76 5.57 15.23
CA PRO A 603 31.37 4.36 15.78
C PRO A 603 30.58 3.07 15.54
N PHE A 604 29.27 3.18 15.31
CA PHE A 604 28.35 2.05 15.14
C PHE A 604 27.89 1.85 13.69
N LEU A 605 28.18 2.81 12.82
CA LEU A 605 27.59 2.89 11.48
C LEU A 605 27.88 1.64 10.64
N THR A 606 29.14 1.24 10.54
CA THR A 606 29.55 0.08 9.73
C THR A 606 28.95 -1.26 10.18
N PRO A 607 29.01 -1.66 11.47
CA PRO A 607 28.38 -2.92 11.89
C PRO A 607 26.85 -2.89 11.73
N VAL A 608 26.20 -1.74 11.99
CA VAL A 608 24.74 -1.59 11.81
C VAL A 608 24.34 -1.75 10.33
N LEU A 609 25.00 -1.01 9.43
CA LEU A 609 24.72 -1.12 7.99
C LEU A 609 25.01 -2.52 7.45
N SER A 610 26.06 -3.17 7.95
CA SER A 610 26.36 -4.55 7.56
C SER A 610 25.23 -5.51 7.95
N ALA A 611 24.68 -5.40 9.17
CA ALA A 611 23.57 -6.23 9.62
C ALA A 611 22.27 -5.96 8.83
N LEU A 612 21.96 -4.70 8.53
CA LEU A 612 20.80 -4.33 7.71
C LEU A 612 20.93 -4.88 6.27
N LEU A 613 22.12 -4.74 5.66
CA LEU A 613 22.36 -5.29 4.33
C LEU A 613 22.33 -6.82 4.30
N GLU A 614 22.79 -7.49 5.36
CA GLU A 614 22.67 -8.95 5.49
C GLU A 614 21.19 -9.39 5.52
N SER A 615 20.33 -8.65 6.22
CA SER A 615 18.88 -8.87 6.20
C SER A 615 18.26 -8.64 4.81
N ILE A 616 18.70 -7.61 4.09
CA ILE A 616 18.19 -7.31 2.73
C ILE A 616 18.59 -8.36 1.69
N ILE A 617 19.79 -8.93 1.83
CA ILE A 617 20.36 -9.89 0.87
C ILE A 617 19.99 -11.34 1.23
N GLN A 618 19.44 -11.59 2.43
CA GLN A 618 19.06 -12.95 2.80
C GLN A 618 18.08 -13.53 1.79
N ALA A 619 18.30 -14.80 1.46
CA ALA A 619 17.38 -15.53 0.62
C ALA A 619 16.04 -15.61 1.37
N GLU A 620 14.98 -15.21 0.68
CA GLU A 620 13.64 -15.66 1.07
C GLU A 620 13.65 -17.16 0.85
N ALA A 621 13.14 -17.95 1.79
CA ALA A 621 13.15 -19.40 1.66
C ALA A 621 12.70 -19.77 0.24
N GLU A 622 13.54 -20.51 -0.49
CA GLU A 622 13.29 -20.93 -1.87
C GLU A 622 11.85 -21.47 -1.93
N LEU A 623 10.94 -20.69 -2.53
CA LEU A 623 10.01 -21.29 -3.48
C LEU A 623 10.95 -22.03 -4.43
N ASP A 624 10.86 -23.36 -4.47
CA ASP A 624 11.64 -24.26 -5.33
C ASP A 624 11.42 -23.85 -6.80
N LEU A 625 12.01 -22.74 -7.25
CA LEU A 625 12.04 -22.32 -8.65
C LEU A 625 13.26 -23.02 -9.25
N ASP A 626 12.97 -24.05 -10.05
CA ASP A 626 14.00 -24.80 -10.78
C ASP A 626 14.78 -23.85 -11.72
N ASP A 627 16.07 -24.16 -11.92
CA ASP A 627 17.09 -23.39 -12.67
C ASP A 627 16.75 -23.11 -14.18
N GLU A 628 15.53 -23.41 -14.65
CA GLU A 628 15.08 -23.20 -16.04
C GLU A 628 14.28 -21.90 -16.28
N ASP A 629 13.85 -21.19 -15.24
CA ASP A 629 13.04 -19.95 -15.34
C ASP A 629 13.87 -18.67 -15.20
N ALA A 630 14.88 -18.53 -16.06
CA ALA A 630 15.67 -17.31 -16.09
C ALA A 630 14.80 -16.11 -16.58
N PRO A 631 14.67 -15.03 -15.79
CA PRO A 631 13.78 -13.91 -16.06
C PRO A 631 14.15 -13.13 -17.34
N LEU A 632 13.16 -12.53 -17.99
CA LEU A 632 13.32 -11.89 -19.29
C LEU A 632 14.18 -10.62 -19.16
N VAL A 633 15.30 -10.60 -19.89
CA VAL A 633 16.31 -9.53 -19.81
C VAL A 633 16.08 -8.45 -20.88
N VAL A 634 15.49 -7.32 -20.49
CA VAL A 634 15.37 -6.13 -21.37
C VAL A 634 16.68 -5.36 -21.38
N SER A 635 17.30 -5.28 -22.56
CA SER A 635 18.58 -4.61 -22.77
C SER A 635 18.48 -3.33 -23.62
N GLU A 636 17.27 -2.95 -24.05
CA GLU A 636 17.06 -1.79 -24.93
C GLU A 636 15.64 -1.19 -24.72
N ILE A 637 15.55 0.13 -24.48
CA ILE A 637 14.27 0.88 -24.40
C ILE A 637 14.35 2.04 -25.38
N GLY A 638 13.33 2.21 -26.23
CA GLY A 638 13.30 3.34 -27.20
C GLY A 638 14.44 3.35 -28.23
N GLY A 639 15.15 2.22 -28.41
CA GLY A 639 16.31 2.11 -29.31
C GLY A 639 17.65 2.54 -28.70
N ALA A 640 17.70 2.78 -27.38
CA ALA A 640 18.94 2.99 -26.63
C ALA A 640 19.29 1.75 -25.78
N LYS A 641 20.54 1.28 -25.88
CA LYS A 641 21.06 0.16 -25.08
C LYS A 641 21.27 0.55 -23.63
N LEU A 642 20.82 -0.30 -22.71
CA LEU A 642 21.03 -0.17 -21.27
C LEU A 642 22.41 -0.73 -20.91
N ASP A 643 23.20 0.02 -20.14
CA ASP A 643 24.52 -0.42 -19.63
C ASP A 643 24.40 -1.52 -18.55
N THR A 644 23.22 -1.70 -17.96
CA THR A 644 22.88 -2.86 -17.12
C THR A 644 21.45 -3.29 -17.43
N PRO A 645 21.23 -4.54 -17.90
CA PRO A 645 19.91 -4.99 -18.30
C PRO A 645 18.88 -4.94 -17.18
N VAL A 646 17.62 -4.66 -17.52
CA VAL A 646 16.49 -4.77 -16.59
C VAL A 646 15.95 -6.19 -16.69
N VAL A 647 15.78 -6.83 -15.54
CA VAL A 647 15.22 -8.17 -15.41
C VAL A 647 13.73 -8.00 -15.13
N ILE A 648 12.87 -8.44 -16.05
CA ILE A 648 11.42 -8.48 -15.90
C ILE A 648 11.06 -9.89 -15.41
N THR A 649 10.49 -9.97 -14.21
CA THR A 649 10.02 -11.20 -13.56
C THR A 649 8.54 -11.48 -13.80
N ASP A 650 7.79 -10.59 -14.44
CA ASP A 650 6.39 -10.86 -14.75
C ASP A 650 6.29 -11.76 -15.98
N MET A 651 5.53 -12.85 -15.83
CA MET A 651 5.20 -13.87 -16.83
C MET A 651 6.12 -15.11 -16.89
N ILE A 652 6.24 -15.88 -15.80
CA ILE A 652 6.43 -17.33 -15.93
C ILE A 652 5.60 -18.02 -14.84
N GLU A 653 4.60 -18.79 -15.27
CA GLU A 653 3.80 -19.69 -14.44
C GLU A 653 4.66 -20.85 -13.95
N ASP A 654 4.63 -21.17 -12.66
CA ASP A 654 5.22 -22.42 -12.17
C ASP A 654 4.25 -23.23 -11.29
N ASP A 655 4.34 -24.53 -11.52
CA ASP A 655 3.36 -25.59 -11.27
C ASP A 655 3.85 -26.45 -10.09
N ASP A 656 3.36 -26.20 -8.87
CA ASP A 656 3.47 -27.18 -7.78
C ASP A 656 2.26 -27.12 -6.81
N SER A 657 1.34 -28.06 -7.02
CA SER A 657 0.15 -28.27 -6.18
C SER A 657 0.46 -28.80 -4.76
N ASP A 658 0.47 -27.90 -3.78
CA ASP A 658 -0.15 -28.06 -2.45
C ASP A 658 -0.16 -26.69 -1.72
N ASP A 659 -0.99 -25.77 -2.20
CA ASP A 659 -1.88 -24.89 -1.44
C ASP A 659 -2.48 -23.87 -2.41
N GLY A 660 -3.81 -23.78 -2.43
CA GLY A 660 -4.55 -22.90 -3.31
C GLY A 660 -4.34 -21.45 -2.90
N ASN A 661 -3.32 -20.82 -3.48
CA ASN A 661 -3.19 -19.38 -3.47
C ASN A 661 -2.24 -18.93 -4.60
N TRP A 662 -2.80 -18.40 -5.69
CA TRP A 662 -2.05 -17.47 -6.55
C TRP A 662 -1.55 -16.24 -5.75
N GLU A 663 -2.14 -15.99 -4.57
CA GLU A 663 -1.62 -15.03 -3.57
C GLU A 663 -0.47 -15.60 -2.68
N ASP A 664 -0.09 -16.89 -2.74
CA ASP A 664 1.02 -17.46 -1.94
C ASP A 664 2.37 -17.48 -2.66
N LEU A 665 2.39 -17.44 -4.00
CA LEU A 665 3.61 -17.13 -4.78
C LEU A 665 4.03 -15.65 -4.59
N ALA A 666 3.10 -14.80 -4.16
CA ALA A 666 3.30 -13.42 -3.75
C ALA A 666 2.99 -13.19 -2.25
N ALA A 667 2.99 -14.25 -1.43
CA ALA A 667 2.76 -14.08 0.00
C ALA A 667 3.88 -13.20 0.54
N VAL A 668 3.50 -12.07 1.12
CA VAL A 668 4.39 -11.20 1.86
C VAL A 668 5.01 -12.01 2.99
N THR A 669 6.22 -12.53 2.77
CA THR A 669 6.85 -13.38 3.76
C THR A 669 7.28 -12.52 4.95
N ALA A 670 7.41 -13.14 6.12
CA ALA A 670 8.02 -12.47 7.28
C ALA A 670 9.42 -11.91 6.93
N VAL A 671 10.15 -12.57 6.03
CA VAL A 671 11.43 -12.09 5.51
C VAL A 671 11.26 -10.85 4.63
N SER A 672 10.22 -10.80 3.79
CA SER A 672 9.93 -9.64 2.94
C SER A 672 9.57 -8.40 3.76
N LEU A 673 8.79 -8.57 4.84
CA LEU A 673 8.53 -7.50 5.83
C LEU A 673 9.82 -7.06 6.54
N GLU A 674 10.67 -8.02 6.93
CA GLU A 674 11.97 -7.73 7.53
C GLU A 674 12.84 -6.84 6.62
N LYS A 675 12.86 -7.14 5.32
CA LYS A 675 13.60 -6.38 4.31
C LYS A 675 13.07 -4.96 4.17
N GLU A 676 11.75 -4.78 4.11
CA GLU A 676 11.12 -3.46 4.03
C GLU A 676 11.57 -2.57 5.20
N VAL A 677 11.43 -3.07 6.44
CA VAL A 677 11.84 -2.36 7.66
C VAL A 677 13.34 -2.08 7.67
N ALA A 678 14.17 -3.03 7.20
CA ALA A 678 15.62 -2.82 7.10
C ALA A 678 15.98 -1.71 6.10
N ILE A 679 15.29 -1.63 4.97
CA ILE A 679 15.49 -0.60 3.94
C ILE A 679 15.10 0.77 4.50
N ASP A 680 13.95 0.88 5.15
CA ASP A 680 13.51 2.14 5.78
C ASP A 680 14.49 2.62 6.87
N ALA A 681 15.01 1.68 7.68
CA ALA A 681 16.03 2.00 8.67
C ALA A 681 17.33 2.52 8.01
N ILE A 682 17.75 1.96 6.87
CA ILE A 682 18.88 2.50 6.09
C ILE A 682 18.59 3.93 5.62
N GLY A 683 17.39 4.21 5.13
CA GLY A 683 16.96 5.55 4.72
C GLY A 683 17.09 6.58 5.83
N GLU A 684 16.61 6.24 7.03
CA GLU A 684 16.74 7.09 8.23
C GLU A 684 18.21 7.30 8.63
N ILE A 685 19.00 6.22 8.67
CA ILE A 685 20.42 6.28 9.03
C ILE A 685 21.19 7.19 8.06
N ILE A 686 20.98 7.01 6.74
CA ILE A 686 21.63 7.84 5.72
C ILE A 686 21.26 9.30 5.88
N SER A 687 19.99 9.61 6.11
CA SER A 687 19.47 10.97 6.25
C SER A 687 20.12 11.76 7.40
N HIS A 688 20.52 11.07 8.47
CA HIS A 688 21.10 11.70 9.66
C HIS A 688 22.63 11.56 9.78
N CYS A 689 23.23 10.64 9.03
CA CYS A 689 24.66 10.32 9.10
C CYS A 689 25.43 10.63 7.80
N THR A 690 24.90 11.47 6.91
CA THR A 690 25.49 11.75 5.58
C THR A 690 26.98 12.11 5.61
N GLU A 691 27.47 12.84 6.62
CA GLU A 691 28.89 13.26 6.72
C GLU A 691 29.77 12.17 7.35
N ALA A 692 29.17 11.22 8.05
CA ALA A 692 29.86 10.14 8.73
C ALA A 692 30.05 8.89 7.85
N LEU A 693 29.20 8.72 6.83
CA LEU A 693 29.22 7.61 5.88
C LEU A 693 30.50 7.57 5.03
N ASP A 694 31.09 6.39 4.90
CA ASP A 694 32.16 6.13 3.95
C ASP A 694 31.60 6.00 2.52
N GLN A 695 32.32 6.51 1.53
CA GLN A 695 31.86 6.53 0.13
C GLN A 695 31.71 5.10 -0.44
N ALA A 696 32.59 4.16 -0.08
CA ALA A 696 32.50 2.79 -0.58
C ALA A 696 31.35 2.03 0.08
N GLU A 697 31.11 2.29 1.37
CA GLU A 697 29.96 1.73 2.10
C GLU A 697 28.63 2.26 1.58
N PHE A 698 28.56 3.57 1.29
CA PHE A 698 27.41 4.17 0.64
C PHE A 698 27.15 3.57 -0.74
N GLN A 699 28.17 3.47 -1.60
CA GLN A 699 28.00 2.88 -2.93
C GLN A 699 27.49 1.43 -2.86
N LYS A 700 28.09 0.61 -1.98
CA LYS A 700 27.63 -0.78 -1.74
C LYS A 700 26.16 -0.82 -1.33
N THR A 701 25.74 0.10 -0.47
CA THR A 701 24.35 0.19 -0.01
C THR A 701 23.40 0.51 -1.16
N ILE A 702 23.75 1.52 -1.97
CA ILE A 702 22.96 1.91 -3.15
C ILE A 702 22.87 0.77 -4.16
N ASP A 703 23.96 0.04 -4.42
CA ASP A 703 23.96 -1.08 -5.35
C ASP A 703 22.98 -2.18 -4.90
N VAL A 704 22.98 -2.53 -3.61
CA VAL A 704 22.04 -3.52 -3.03
C VAL A 704 20.60 -3.04 -3.13
N LEU A 705 20.32 -1.77 -2.85
CA LEU A 705 18.98 -1.21 -2.95
C LEU A 705 18.46 -1.23 -4.39
N ILE A 706 19.29 -0.87 -5.38
CA ILE A 706 18.88 -0.89 -6.79
C ILE A 706 18.44 -2.28 -7.24
N GLU A 707 19.08 -3.35 -6.75
CA GLU A 707 18.65 -4.72 -7.05
C GLU A 707 17.27 -5.08 -6.46
N ARG A 708 16.76 -4.32 -5.48
CA ARG A 708 15.45 -4.55 -4.85
C ARG A 708 14.30 -3.78 -5.50
N LEU A 709 14.59 -2.95 -6.51
CA LEU A 709 13.55 -2.30 -7.32
C LEU A 709 12.71 -3.30 -8.15
N SER A 710 13.19 -4.53 -8.37
CA SER A 710 12.48 -5.61 -9.06
C SER A 710 12.03 -6.72 -8.09
N HIS A 711 11.91 -6.43 -6.80
CA HIS A 711 11.43 -7.39 -5.81
C HIS A 711 9.96 -7.74 -6.05
N MET A 712 9.51 -8.98 -5.78
CA MET A 712 8.11 -9.40 -5.99
C MET A 712 7.14 -8.63 -5.08
N TYR A 713 7.48 -8.52 -3.80
CA TYR A 713 6.73 -7.73 -2.83
C TYR A 713 6.86 -6.22 -3.05
N GLU A 714 5.73 -5.54 -3.22
CA GLU A 714 5.60 -4.11 -3.47
C GLU A 714 6.10 -3.24 -2.32
N GLY A 715 5.95 -3.67 -1.05
CA GLY A 715 6.46 -2.93 0.11
C GLY A 715 7.99 -2.75 0.06
N VAL A 716 8.72 -3.77 -0.38
CA VAL A 716 10.18 -3.68 -0.61
C VAL A 716 10.51 -2.74 -1.77
N ARG A 717 9.75 -2.78 -2.88
CA ARG A 717 9.94 -1.85 -4.01
C ARG A 717 9.70 -0.40 -3.57
N ARG A 718 8.61 -0.15 -2.84
CA ARG A 718 8.24 1.16 -2.27
C ARG A 718 9.33 1.70 -1.35
N ALA A 719 9.69 0.96 -0.29
CA ALA A 719 10.70 1.38 0.68
C ALA A 719 12.06 1.65 0.01
N THR A 720 12.40 0.88 -1.03
CA THR A 720 13.61 1.10 -1.84
C THR A 720 13.57 2.45 -2.55
N ILE A 721 12.46 2.78 -3.22
CA ILE A 721 12.27 4.07 -3.91
C ILE A 721 12.37 5.22 -2.91
N ASP A 722 11.64 5.14 -1.80
CA ASP A 722 11.67 6.11 -0.71
C ASP A 722 13.10 6.35 -0.22
N THR A 723 13.83 5.27 0.05
CA THR A 723 15.19 5.31 0.58
C THR A 723 16.20 5.91 -0.40
N LEU A 724 16.13 5.54 -1.69
CA LEU A 724 17.04 6.06 -2.72
C LEU A 724 16.87 7.57 -2.91
N TRP A 725 15.63 8.05 -2.98
CA TRP A 725 15.34 9.48 -3.14
C TRP A 725 15.63 10.29 -1.88
N ARG A 726 15.29 9.75 -0.71
CA ARG A 726 15.66 10.34 0.59
C ARG A 726 17.17 10.48 0.73
N ALA A 727 17.94 9.44 0.36
CA ALA A 727 19.39 9.50 0.34
C ALA A 727 19.91 10.60 -0.60
N TYR A 728 19.38 10.71 -1.82
CA TYR A 728 19.78 11.76 -2.76
C TYR A 728 19.52 13.18 -2.21
N ALA A 729 18.33 13.43 -1.69
CA ALA A 729 17.96 14.72 -1.10
C ALA A 729 18.82 15.06 0.13
N ALA A 730 19.12 14.07 0.98
CA ALA A 730 19.98 14.24 2.14
C ALA A 730 21.42 14.61 1.74
N PHE A 731 22.01 13.90 0.79
CA PHE A 731 23.36 14.20 0.28
C PHE A 731 23.42 15.55 -0.41
N TRP A 732 22.42 15.89 -1.22
CA TRP A 732 22.31 17.22 -1.83
C TRP A 732 22.33 18.31 -0.75
N SER A 733 21.44 18.20 0.24
CA SER A 733 21.29 19.16 1.33
C SER A 733 22.57 19.28 2.17
N ALA A 734 23.22 18.16 2.47
CA ALA A 734 24.49 18.13 3.21
C ALA A 734 25.61 18.84 2.43
N GLN A 735 25.76 18.57 1.13
CA GLN A 735 26.77 19.24 0.30
C GLN A 735 26.49 20.74 0.14
N THR A 736 25.24 21.14 -0.01
CA THR A 736 24.86 22.57 -0.07
C THR A 736 25.17 23.27 1.26
N LYS A 737 24.84 22.65 2.40
CA LYS A 737 25.14 23.19 3.73
C LYS A 737 26.64 23.30 3.99
N ALA A 738 27.43 22.35 3.51
CA ALA A 738 28.89 22.38 3.60
C ALA A 738 29.56 23.37 2.63
N GLY A 739 28.79 24.01 1.74
CA GLY A 739 29.30 24.89 0.69
C GLY A 739 30.10 24.17 -0.41
N ILE A 740 29.95 22.84 -0.50
CA ILE A 740 30.52 22.00 -1.56
C ILE A 740 29.68 22.13 -2.83
N ASN A 741 28.36 22.07 -2.68
CA ASN A 741 27.40 22.33 -3.74
C ASN A 741 26.78 23.72 -3.56
N GLN A 742 26.33 24.35 -4.65
CA GLN A 742 25.57 25.60 -4.57
C GLN A 742 24.08 25.30 -4.48
N ARG A 743 23.28 26.26 -4.03
CA ARG A 743 21.82 26.15 -4.11
C ARG A 743 21.42 26.13 -5.59
N TRP A 744 20.54 25.20 -5.98
CA TRP A 744 20.06 25.12 -7.36
C TRP A 744 19.29 26.39 -7.75
N GLU A 745 19.20 26.63 -9.06
CA GLU A 745 18.35 27.66 -9.63
C GLU A 745 17.45 27.05 -10.70
N ALA A 746 16.21 27.54 -10.79
CA ALA A 746 15.22 27.04 -11.74
C ALA A 746 15.63 27.27 -13.21
N GLY A 747 15.26 26.30 -14.04
CA GLY A 747 15.36 26.33 -15.51
C GLY A 747 16.45 25.43 -16.09
N LEU A 748 16.23 25.06 -17.35
CA LEU A 748 17.20 24.37 -18.21
C LEU A 748 17.64 25.30 -19.36
N PRO A 749 18.90 25.25 -19.83
CA PRO A 749 20.01 24.45 -19.29
C PRO A 749 20.42 24.90 -17.87
N LEU A 750 21.10 24.03 -17.12
CA LEU A 750 21.45 24.28 -15.73
C LEU A 750 22.26 25.57 -15.56
N LYS A 751 21.84 26.40 -14.59
CA LYS A 751 22.60 27.56 -14.15
C LYS A 751 23.64 27.21 -13.08
N VAL A 752 23.35 26.17 -12.31
CA VAL A 752 24.20 25.64 -11.25
C VAL A 752 24.42 24.16 -11.52
N GLN A 753 25.68 23.77 -11.65
CA GLN A 753 26.07 22.38 -11.85
C GLN A 753 26.32 21.70 -10.50
N PRO A 754 25.71 20.53 -10.22
CA PRO A 754 26.03 19.78 -9.02
C PRO A 754 27.42 19.15 -9.11
N THR A 755 27.87 18.54 -8.01
CA THR A 755 29.08 17.72 -8.04
C THR A 755 28.90 16.51 -8.94
N GLN A 756 30.00 16.00 -9.52
CA GLN A 756 29.94 14.84 -10.43
C GLN A 756 29.31 13.61 -9.76
N ASP A 757 29.60 13.39 -8.47
CA ASP A 757 29.05 12.26 -7.73
C ASP A 757 27.53 12.41 -7.53
N LEU A 758 27.05 13.61 -7.22
CA LEU A 758 25.59 13.88 -7.16
C LEU A 758 24.95 13.75 -8.54
N GLN A 759 25.58 14.22 -9.61
CA GLN A 759 25.03 14.07 -10.96
C GLN A 759 24.88 12.60 -11.35
N LYS A 760 25.92 11.79 -11.08
CA LYS A 760 25.91 10.35 -11.36
C LYS A 760 24.83 9.63 -10.56
N PHE A 761 24.75 9.90 -9.27
CA PHE A 761 23.75 9.27 -8.40
C PHE A 761 22.33 9.65 -8.84
N GLY A 762 22.09 10.94 -9.09
CA GLY A 762 20.80 11.44 -9.61
C GLY A 762 20.38 10.79 -10.92
N ASN A 763 21.31 10.67 -11.88
CA ASN A 763 21.04 10.04 -13.19
C ASN A 763 20.74 8.55 -13.06
N LEU A 764 21.44 7.85 -12.17
CA LEU A 764 21.19 6.44 -11.89
C LEU A 764 19.78 6.23 -11.33
N ILE A 765 19.42 6.96 -10.27
CA ILE A 765 18.14 6.74 -9.59
C ILE A 765 16.94 7.21 -10.42
N ILE A 766 17.02 8.33 -11.15
CA ILE A 766 15.91 8.79 -12.00
C ILE A 766 15.62 7.80 -13.12
N THR A 767 16.67 7.26 -13.75
CA THR A 767 16.53 6.28 -14.83
C THR A 767 15.88 4.99 -14.33
N ARG A 768 16.32 4.49 -13.17
CA ARG A 768 15.76 3.27 -12.58
C ARG A 768 14.33 3.47 -12.06
N THR A 769 14.07 4.59 -11.39
CA THR A 769 12.74 4.93 -10.86
C THR A 769 11.72 5.05 -11.98
N LEU A 770 12.05 5.75 -13.08
CA LEU A 770 11.12 5.84 -14.21
C LEU A 770 10.92 4.47 -14.85
N ALA A 771 11.97 3.67 -15.04
CA ALA A 771 11.83 2.32 -15.59
C ALA A 771 10.85 1.44 -14.77
N VAL A 772 10.89 1.51 -13.44
CA VAL A 772 9.90 0.86 -12.56
C VAL A 772 8.51 1.44 -12.80
N CYS A 773 8.36 2.77 -12.75
CA CYS A 773 7.06 3.44 -12.93
C CYS A 773 6.36 3.04 -14.24
N LEU A 774 7.10 2.85 -15.35
CA LEU A 774 6.51 2.46 -16.64
C LEU A 774 5.79 1.10 -16.61
N GLN A 775 6.20 0.18 -15.75
CA GLN A 775 5.75 -1.21 -15.72
C GLN A 775 4.98 -1.57 -14.44
N GLU A 776 4.84 -0.62 -13.52
CA GLU A 776 4.29 -0.88 -12.19
C GLU A 776 2.76 -0.94 -12.21
N THR A 777 2.23 -2.07 -11.72
CA THR A 777 0.80 -2.31 -11.52
C THR A 777 0.35 -1.89 -10.12
N GLU A 778 1.27 -1.82 -9.15
CA GLU A 778 0.95 -1.52 -7.76
C GLU A 778 0.87 -0.03 -7.50
N ARG A 779 -0.31 0.40 -7.04
CA ARG A 779 -0.64 1.82 -6.84
C ARG A 779 0.25 2.48 -5.80
N GLU A 780 0.56 1.77 -4.72
CA GLU A 780 1.37 2.29 -3.61
C GLU A 780 2.79 2.66 -4.07
N VAL A 781 3.40 1.83 -4.93
CA VAL A 781 4.74 2.07 -5.48
C VAL A 781 4.73 3.29 -6.42
N VAL A 782 3.74 3.41 -7.30
CA VAL A 782 3.60 4.57 -8.20
C VAL A 782 3.35 5.86 -7.41
N THR A 783 2.58 5.76 -6.32
CA THR A 783 2.35 6.88 -5.40
C THR A 783 3.66 7.34 -4.77
N ALA A 784 4.49 6.41 -4.28
CA ALA A 784 5.82 6.72 -3.75
C ALA A 784 6.74 7.34 -4.81
N VAL A 785 6.73 6.85 -6.06
CA VAL A 785 7.48 7.48 -7.17
C VAL A 785 7.08 8.94 -7.35
N ALA A 786 5.78 9.20 -7.48
CA ALA A 786 5.27 10.54 -7.75
C ALA A 786 5.57 11.50 -6.60
N HIS A 787 5.33 11.08 -5.35
CA HIS A 787 5.62 11.86 -4.15
C HIS A 787 7.12 12.20 -4.04
N ASN A 788 8.00 11.20 -4.09
CA ASN A 788 9.44 11.41 -3.93
C ASN A 788 10.04 12.29 -5.03
N LEU A 789 9.60 12.14 -6.28
CA LEU A 789 10.07 12.98 -7.38
C LEU A 789 9.57 14.41 -7.24
N GLY A 790 8.33 14.62 -6.80
CA GLY A 790 7.78 15.94 -6.50
C GLY A 790 8.61 16.67 -5.45
N GLU A 791 8.80 16.05 -4.29
CA GLU A 791 9.56 16.64 -3.19
C GLU A 791 11.04 16.84 -3.54
N THR A 792 11.67 15.84 -4.16
CA THR A 792 13.08 15.94 -4.55
C THR A 792 13.31 17.05 -5.58
N LEU A 793 12.41 17.27 -6.54
CA LEU A 793 12.54 18.37 -7.50
C LEU A 793 12.45 19.73 -6.82
N LYS A 794 11.62 19.89 -5.77
CA LYS A 794 11.55 21.11 -4.95
C LYS A 794 12.86 21.33 -4.17
N VAL A 795 13.55 20.27 -3.74
CA VAL A 795 14.78 20.34 -2.94
C VAL A 795 16.05 20.47 -3.79
N CYS A 796 16.14 19.71 -4.88
CA CYS A 796 17.36 19.52 -5.68
C CYS A 796 17.33 20.23 -7.05
N GLY A 797 16.16 20.61 -7.54
CA GLY A 797 16.02 21.35 -8.79
C GLY A 797 16.21 20.51 -10.06
N PRO A 798 16.44 21.16 -11.22
CA PRO A 798 16.33 20.51 -12.54
C PRO A 798 17.52 19.61 -12.94
N SER A 799 18.52 19.39 -12.07
CA SER A 799 19.72 18.62 -12.41
C SER A 799 19.46 17.14 -12.71
N LEU A 800 18.32 16.60 -12.26
CA LEU A 800 17.89 15.23 -12.59
C LEU A 800 17.61 15.03 -14.09
N PHE A 801 17.48 16.12 -14.85
CA PHE A 801 17.17 16.10 -16.28
C PHE A 801 18.37 16.41 -17.15
N THR A 802 19.60 16.20 -16.65
CA THR A 802 20.82 16.39 -17.43
C THR A 802 21.76 15.21 -17.38
N ASP A 803 22.53 14.99 -18.44
CA ASP A 803 23.58 13.97 -18.46
C ASP A 803 24.82 14.39 -17.63
N GLU A 804 25.84 13.52 -17.56
CA GLU A 804 27.09 13.82 -16.83
C GLU A 804 27.87 15.04 -17.37
N LYS A 805 27.56 15.49 -18.60
CA LYS A 805 28.16 16.67 -19.22
C LYS A 805 27.32 17.94 -18.97
N GLY A 806 26.15 17.79 -18.36
CA GLY A 806 25.20 18.87 -18.11
C GLY A 806 24.31 19.18 -19.32
N ASP A 807 24.28 18.31 -20.33
CA ASP A 807 23.37 18.41 -21.48
C ASP A 807 21.98 17.91 -21.08
N VAL A 808 20.92 18.56 -21.57
CA VAL A 808 19.53 18.19 -21.20
C VAL A 808 19.16 16.83 -21.78
N ASP A 809 18.62 15.95 -20.94
CA ASP A 809 18.01 14.70 -21.35
C ASP A 809 16.52 14.92 -21.63
N GLU A 810 16.19 15.16 -22.89
CA GLU A 810 14.81 15.38 -23.32
C GLU A 810 13.91 14.13 -23.15
N VAL A 811 14.50 12.93 -23.07
CA VAL A 811 13.76 11.68 -22.87
C VAL A 811 13.23 11.64 -21.44
N LEU A 812 14.08 11.90 -20.45
CA LEU A 812 13.66 11.92 -19.03
C LEU A 812 12.58 12.98 -18.75
N VAL A 813 12.72 14.18 -19.32
CA VAL A 813 11.70 15.23 -19.18
C VAL A 813 10.38 14.82 -19.83
N THR A 814 10.45 14.23 -21.02
CA THR A 814 9.25 13.77 -21.74
C THR A 814 8.56 12.64 -21.01
N GLU A 815 9.32 11.66 -20.54
CA GLU A 815 8.78 10.50 -19.82
C GLU A 815 8.13 10.92 -18.49
N THR A 816 8.80 11.80 -17.74
CA THR A 816 8.23 12.41 -16.53
C THR A 816 6.87 13.07 -16.80
N MET A 817 6.77 13.88 -17.87
CA MET A 817 5.49 14.50 -18.24
C MET A 817 4.45 13.48 -18.68
N THR A 818 4.85 12.41 -19.38
CA THR A 818 3.95 11.34 -19.82
C THR A 818 3.37 10.62 -18.61
N GLN A 819 4.20 10.21 -17.64
CA GLN A 819 3.73 9.49 -16.46
C GLN A 819 2.77 10.33 -15.60
N ILE A 820 3.10 11.60 -15.34
CA ILE A 820 2.17 12.52 -14.67
C ILE A 820 0.85 12.62 -15.46
N SER A 821 0.92 12.74 -16.79
CA SER A 821 -0.29 12.84 -17.62
C SER A 821 -1.12 11.55 -17.60
N LEU A 822 -0.49 10.37 -17.57
CA LEU A 822 -1.19 9.09 -17.49
C LEU A 822 -1.90 8.97 -16.15
N ILE A 823 -1.24 9.27 -15.05
CA ILE A 823 -1.84 9.24 -13.71
C ILE A 823 -3.02 10.21 -13.62
N LEU A 824 -2.82 11.48 -13.99
CA LEU A 824 -3.87 12.50 -13.93
C LEU A 824 -5.07 12.20 -14.85
N SER A 825 -4.86 11.45 -15.92
CA SER A 825 -5.94 11.04 -16.83
C SER A 825 -6.56 9.68 -16.48
N LYS A 826 -6.17 9.08 -15.34
CA LYS A 826 -6.60 7.75 -14.88
C LYS A 826 -6.27 6.64 -15.89
N LYS A 827 -5.08 6.71 -16.51
CA LYS A 827 -4.61 5.81 -17.58
C LYS A 827 -3.25 5.20 -17.31
N HIS A 828 -2.70 5.41 -16.11
CA HIS A 828 -1.50 4.69 -15.69
C HIS A 828 -1.83 3.21 -15.50
N LEU A 829 -0.86 2.31 -15.68
CA LEU A 829 -1.06 0.86 -15.61
C LEU A 829 -1.76 0.44 -14.30
N CYS A 830 -1.31 0.96 -13.15
CA CYS A 830 -1.92 0.79 -11.82
C CYS A 830 -3.36 1.33 -11.62
N GLN A 831 -3.96 1.93 -12.65
CA GLN A 831 -5.33 2.48 -12.63
C GLN A 831 -6.26 1.82 -13.65
N LEU A 832 -5.74 0.94 -14.51
CA LEU A 832 -6.52 0.30 -15.56
C LEU A 832 -7.28 -0.93 -15.02
N GLU A 833 -8.53 -1.08 -15.44
CA GLU A 833 -9.31 -2.32 -15.29
C GLU A 833 -10.09 -2.53 -16.60
N MET A 834 -10.18 -3.78 -17.03
CA MET A 834 -10.82 -4.18 -18.29
C MET A 834 -12.30 -4.49 -18.07
N ASP A 835 -13.12 -4.22 -19.08
CA ASP A 835 -14.54 -4.54 -19.10
C ASP A 835 -14.82 -5.98 -19.56
N ASP A 836 -16.08 -6.28 -19.86
CA ASP A 836 -16.49 -7.65 -20.21
C ASP A 836 -16.19 -8.00 -21.66
N ASP A 837 -15.76 -7.04 -22.48
CA ASP A 837 -15.39 -7.22 -23.88
C ASP A 837 -13.86 -7.04 -24.08
N GLY A 838 -13.10 -6.95 -22.98
CA GLY A 838 -11.65 -6.73 -23.00
C GLY A 838 -11.26 -5.28 -23.29
N GLU A 839 -12.21 -4.34 -23.27
CA GLU A 839 -11.94 -2.91 -23.46
C GLU A 839 -11.61 -2.24 -22.11
N LEU A 840 -10.74 -1.23 -22.13
CA LEU A 840 -10.43 -0.47 -20.91
C LEU A 840 -11.66 0.30 -20.43
N LEU A 841 -12.05 0.10 -19.18
CA LEU A 841 -13.11 0.89 -18.54
C LEU A 841 -12.66 2.35 -18.44
N GLU A 842 -13.55 3.27 -18.83
CA GLU A 842 -13.36 4.68 -18.52
C GLU A 842 -13.41 4.88 -17.00
N GLY A 843 -12.44 5.63 -16.48
CA GLY A 843 -12.38 5.95 -15.05
C GLY A 843 -13.67 6.59 -14.55
N LEU A 844 -14.11 6.18 -13.36
CA LEU A 844 -15.36 6.64 -12.77
C LEU A 844 -15.26 8.08 -12.24
N GLU A 845 -16.43 8.75 -12.17
CA GLU A 845 -16.54 10.16 -11.75
C GLU A 845 -16.11 10.37 -10.29
N GLU A 846 -16.47 9.44 -9.40
CA GLU A 846 -16.09 9.47 -7.99
C GLU A 846 -14.91 8.52 -7.75
N SER A 847 -13.92 8.96 -6.97
CA SER A 847 -12.73 8.18 -6.58
C SER A 847 -12.84 7.78 -5.10
N SER A 848 -12.24 6.66 -4.71
CA SER A 848 -11.94 6.44 -3.27
C SER A 848 -10.84 7.41 -2.82
N GLU A 849 -10.67 7.57 -1.51
CA GLU A 849 -9.59 8.42 -0.98
C GLU A 849 -8.22 7.82 -1.33
N TYR A 850 -8.06 6.49 -1.27
CA TYR A 850 -6.86 5.80 -1.72
C TYR A 850 -6.53 6.06 -3.20
N ASP A 851 -7.54 6.03 -4.09
CA ASP A 851 -7.36 6.39 -5.51
C ASP A 851 -6.93 7.85 -5.68
N TRP A 852 -7.40 8.72 -4.79
CA TRP A 852 -7.14 10.14 -4.81
C TRP A 852 -5.71 10.49 -4.37
N VAL A 853 -5.14 9.79 -3.38
CA VAL A 853 -3.75 9.96 -2.92
C VAL A 853 -2.73 9.84 -4.07
N LEU A 854 -2.95 8.92 -5.02
CA LEU A 854 -2.12 8.81 -6.22
C LEU A 854 -2.21 10.06 -7.12
N ILE A 855 -3.42 10.61 -7.29
CA ILE A 855 -3.63 11.83 -8.07
C ILE A 855 -2.97 13.03 -7.39
N GLU A 856 -3.08 13.14 -6.07
CA GLU A 856 -2.39 14.17 -5.28
C GLU A 856 -0.87 14.06 -5.42
N SER A 857 -0.33 12.85 -5.31
CA SER A 857 1.11 12.63 -5.50
C SER A 857 1.58 13.00 -6.90
N ALA A 858 0.76 12.79 -7.94
CA ALA A 858 1.05 13.27 -9.29
C ALA A 858 0.96 14.80 -9.41
N PHE A 859 0.09 15.46 -8.64
CA PHE A 859 0.09 16.92 -8.53
C PHE A 859 1.35 17.45 -7.83
N ASP A 860 1.83 16.79 -6.78
CA ASP A 860 3.10 17.13 -6.14
C ASP A 860 4.27 16.98 -7.11
N TRP A 861 4.28 15.91 -7.90
CA TRP A 861 5.25 15.70 -8.97
C TRP A 861 5.22 16.84 -9.99
N LEU A 862 4.02 17.25 -10.41
CA LEU A 862 3.83 18.38 -11.31
C LEU A 862 4.31 19.71 -10.71
N GLN A 863 4.03 19.97 -9.44
CA GLN A 863 4.49 21.17 -8.72
C GLN A 863 6.01 21.18 -8.59
N GLY A 864 6.63 20.04 -8.26
CA GLY A 864 8.08 19.89 -8.24
C GLY A 864 8.70 20.17 -9.61
N LEU A 865 8.12 19.62 -10.68
CA LEU A 865 8.55 19.89 -12.05
C LEU A 865 8.40 21.38 -12.42
N ALA A 866 7.29 22.01 -12.04
CA ALA A 866 7.07 23.44 -12.24
C ALA A 866 8.12 24.28 -11.51
N ALA A 867 8.43 23.94 -10.25
CA ALA A 867 9.45 24.60 -9.45
C ALA A 867 10.84 24.49 -10.09
N ALA A 868 11.22 23.28 -10.53
CA ALA A 868 12.51 23.00 -11.15
C ALA A 868 12.68 23.70 -12.50
N LEU A 869 11.64 23.75 -13.34
CA LEU A 869 11.70 24.38 -14.67
C LEU A 869 11.45 25.89 -14.66
N GLY A 870 10.76 26.41 -13.64
CA GLY A 870 10.41 27.82 -13.53
C GLY A 870 9.63 28.34 -14.74
N PRO A 871 10.00 29.52 -15.31
CA PRO A 871 9.28 30.08 -16.45
C PRO A 871 9.21 29.19 -17.70
N SER A 872 10.16 28.27 -17.88
CA SER A 872 10.16 27.32 -19.01
C SER A 872 9.06 26.25 -18.89
N PHE A 873 8.46 26.08 -17.71
CA PHE A 873 7.36 25.16 -17.48
C PHE A 873 6.11 25.47 -18.34
N THR A 874 5.99 26.68 -18.89
CA THR A 874 4.90 27.04 -19.82
C THR A 874 4.74 26.04 -20.98
N ALA A 875 5.84 25.42 -21.45
CA ALA A 875 5.79 24.42 -22.50
C ALA A 875 5.10 23.12 -22.04
N ALA A 876 5.39 22.69 -20.80
CA ALA A 876 4.75 21.54 -20.16
C ALA A 876 3.28 21.84 -19.85
N TRP A 877 2.97 23.01 -19.27
CA TRP A 877 1.59 23.43 -18.96
C TRP A 877 0.70 23.43 -20.21
N THR A 878 1.24 23.79 -21.38
CA THR A 878 0.49 23.75 -22.65
C THR A 878 -0.01 22.34 -22.98
N LYS A 879 0.72 21.30 -22.59
CA LYS A 879 0.38 19.90 -22.85
C LYS A 879 -0.52 19.32 -21.75
N ILE A 880 -0.19 19.56 -20.49
CA ILE A 880 -0.81 18.87 -19.34
C ILE A 880 -1.82 19.72 -18.56
N GLY A 881 -1.78 21.05 -18.68
CA GLY A 881 -2.66 21.94 -17.91
C GLY A 881 -4.15 21.69 -18.15
N GLY A 882 -4.52 21.17 -19.32
CA GLY A 882 -5.89 20.73 -19.60
C GLY A 882 -6.36 19.61 -18.67
N GLU A 883 -5.50 18.64 -18.35
CA GLU A 883 -5.81 17.52 -17.45
C GLU A 883 -6.00 18.01 -16.00
N VAL A 884 -5.11 18.88 -15.52
CA VAL A 884 -5.24 19.52 -14.19
C VAL A 884 -6.57 20.28 -14.06
N LEU A 885 -6.93 21.06 -15.08
CA LEU A 885 -8.13 21.91 -15.05
C LEU A 885 -9.45 21.11 -15.15
N LYS A 886 -9.42 19.81 -15.50
CA LYS A 886 -10.62 18.95 -15.41
C LYS A 886 -11.07 18.79 -13.96
N TYR A 887 -10.12 18.57 -13.04
CA TYR A 887 -10.40 18.43 -11.60
C TYR A 887 -10.96 19.72 -10.98
N ALA A 888 -10.63 20.90 -11.51
CA ALA A 888 -11.26 22.16 -11.10
C ALA A 888 -12.78 22.23 -11.38
N SER A 889 -13.32 21.26 -12.12
CA SER A 889 -14.76 21.09 -12.40
C SER A 889 -15.36 19.83 -11.77
N SER A 890 -14.64 19.11 -10.92
CA SER A 890 -15.13 17.93 -10.19
C SER A 890 -16.36 18.22 -9.33
N SER A 891 -17.20 17.21 -9.11
CA SER A 891 -18.28 17.25 -8.12
C SER A 891 -17.73 17.40 -6.70
N GLU A 892 -16.53 16.85 -6.45
CA GLU A 892 -15.93 16.79 -5.13
C GLU A 892 -15.21 18.09 -4.77
N GLY A 893 -15.49 18.57 -3.56
CA GLY A 893 -14.92 19.83 -3.06
C GLY A 893 -13.40 19.77 -2.91
N ILE A 894 -12.89 18.64 -2.40
CA ILE A 894 -11.46 18.40 -2.17
C ILE A 894 -10.68 18.39 -3.48
N GLU A 895 -11.16 17.67 -4.50
CA GLU A 895 -10.53 17.62 -5.81
C GLU A 895 -10.44 19.00 -6.46
N ARG A 896 -11.53 19.78 -6.39
CA ARG A 896 -11.53 21.17 -6.86
C ARG A 896 -10.53 22.04 -6.09
N SER A 897 -10.40 21.82 -4.79
CA SER A 897 -9.54 22.60 -3.90
C SER A 897 -8.07 22.39 -4.24
N HIS A 898 -7.65 21.12 -4.35
CA HIS A 898 -6.29 20.73 -4.71
C HIS A 898 -5.94 21.15 -6.13
N ALA A 899 -6.80 20.89 -7.12
CA ALA A 899 -6.54 21.28 -8.50
C ALA A 899 -6.32 22.79 -8.66
N ILE A 900 -7.05 23.62 -7.91
CA ILE A 900 -6.89 25.08 -7.92
C ILE A 900 -5.64 25.52 -7.17
N GLY A 901 -5.30 24.88 -6.05
CA GLY A 901 -4.02 25.12 -5.35
C GLY A 901 -2.83 24.81 -6.24
N VAL A 902 -2.81 23.64 -6.88
CA VAL A 902 -1.78 23.20 -7.83
C VAL A 902 -1.69 24.16 -9.02
N THR A 903 -2.83 24.57 -9.57
CA THR A 903 -2.88 25.57 -10.63
C THR A 903 -2.23 26.89 -10.18
N ALA A 904 -2.51 27.34 -8.95
CA ALA A 904 -1.91 28.55 -8.39
C ALA A 904 -0.39 28.43 -8.26
N ASP A 905 0.12 27.28 -7.80
CA ASP A 905 1.56 27.05 -7.70
C ASP A 905 2.25 26.96 -9.07
N CYS A 906 1.61 26.32 -10.05
CA CYS A 906 2.11 26.35 -11.42
C CYS A 906 2.18 27.80 -11.96
N ILE A 907 1.22 28.67 -11.64
CA ILE A 907 1.29 30.10 -11.99
C ILE A 907 2.47 30.78 -11.27
N ARG A 908 2.65 30.52 -9.96
CA ARG A 908 3.77 31.04 -9.16
C ARG A 908 5.12 30.70 -9.78
N TYR A 909 5.31 29.46 -10.23
CA TYR A 909 6.58 29.03 -10.81
C TYR A 909 6.78 29.44 -12.27
N MET A 910 5.72 29.44 -13.09
CA MET A 910 5.79 29.97 -14.46
C MET A 910 6.11 31.46 -14.51
N GLN A 911 5.69 32.22 -13.49
CA GLN A 911 5.81 33.67 -13.47
C GLN A 911 5.28 34.27 -14.80
N GLY A 912 6.02 35.16 -15.46
CA GLY A 912 5.63 35.75 -16.75
C GLY A 912 5.35 34.74 -17.86
N GLY A 913 5.86 33.51 -17.74
CA GLY A 913 5.56 32.38 -18.63
C GLY A 913 4.08 32.00 -18.67
N VAL A 914 3.27 32.41 -17.68
CA VAL A 914 1.82 32.18 -17.65
C VAL A 914 1.05 32.98 -18.72
N THR A 915 1.64 34.05 -19.26
CA THR A 915 0.96 35.03 -20.13
C THR A 915 0.13 34.41 -21.26
N PRO A 916 0.61 33.39 -22.01
CA PRO A 916 -0.17 32.74 -23.08
C PRO A 916 -1.47 32.06 -22.59
N HIS A 917 -1.54 31.71 -21.31
CA HIS A 917 -2.63 30.95 -20.70
C HIS A 917 -3.61 31.83 -19.92
N THR A 918 -3.39 33.15 -19.89
CA THR A 918 -4.10 34.10 -19.04
C THR A 918 -5.62 34.02 -19.17
N ALA A 919 -6.15 34.02 -20.40
CA ALA A 919 -7.60 34.04 -20.61
C ALA A 919 -8.29 32.78 -20.07
N ASN A 920 -7.71 31.59 -20.29
CA ASN A 920 -8.25 30.33 -19.81
C ASN A 920 -8.19 30.25 -18.28
N LEU A 921 -7.02 30.54 -17.69
CA LEU A 921 -6.83 30.53 -16.25
C LEU A 921 -7.71 31.56 -15.53
N MET A 922 -7.87 32.75 -16.11
CA MET A 922 -8.77 33.79 -15.61
C MET A 922 -10.21 33.28 -15.54
N GLN A 923 -10.69 32.60 -16.58
CA GLN A 923 -12.04 32.03 -16.60
C GLN A 923 -12.25 30.98 -15.51
N VAL A 924 -11.30 30.06 -15.34
CA VAL A 924 -11.38 29.00 -14.31
C VAL A 924 -11.32 29.61 -12.90
N LEU A 925 -10.34 30.46 -12.63
CA LEU A 925 -10.16 31.07 -11.31
C LEU A 925 -11.33 31.99 -10.94
N LEU A 926 -11.87 32.79 -11.87
CA LEU A 926 -13.08 33.60 -11.60
C LEU A 926 -14.29 32.73 -11.25
N ARG A 927 -14.44 31.57 -11.90
CA ARG A 927 -15.50 30.63 -11.58
C ARG A 927 -15.32 30.10 -10.16
N ARG A 928 -14.11 29.64 -9.82
CA ARG A 928 -13.79 29.04 -8.51
C ARG A 928 -13.68 30.03 -7.35
N LEU A 929 -13.41 31.30 -7.64
CA LEU A 929 -13.52 32.37 -6.63
C LEU A 929 -14.97 32.56 -6.15
N GLY A 930 -15.95 32.01 -6.87
CA GLY A 930 -17.35 31.91 -6.44
C GLY A 930 -17.81 30.51 -6.03
N ASP A 931 -16.90 29.57 -5.74
CA ASP A 931 -17.23 28.18 -5.39
C ASP A 931 -18.07 28.08 -4.10
N GLU A 932 -18.83 27.01 -3.91
CA GLU A 932 -19.53 26.78 -2.64
C GLU A 932 -18.56 26.37 -1.52
N ASN A 933 -17.54 25.58 -1.85
CA ASN A 933 -16.50 25.16 -0.91
C ASN A 933 -15.56 26.35 -0.62
N PHE A 934 -15.31 26.57 0.68
CA PHE A 934 -14.53 27.72 1.14
C PHE A 934 -13.04 27.62 0.79
N GLU A 935 -12.46 26.43 0.85
CA GLU A 935 -11.04 26.22 0.55
C GLU A 935 -10.76 26.45 -0.93
N VAL A 936 -11.66 25.98 -1.80
CA VAL A 936 -11.62 26.28 -3.24
C VAL A 936 -11.60 27.79 -3.49
N LYS A 937 -12.47 28.56 -2.81
CA LYS A 937 -12.47 30.03 -2.91
C LYS A 937 -11.14 30.64 -2.43
N SER A 938 -10.60 30.15 -1.32
CA SER A 938 -9.34 30.60 -0.74
C SER A 938 -8.17 30.39 -1.71
N ASN A 939 -8.02 29.17 -2.24
CA ASN A 939 -6.99 28.82 -3.22
C ASN A 939 -7.18 29.60 -4.53
N ALA A 940 -8.43 29.81 -4.96
CA ALA A 940 -8.72 30.63 -6.13
C ALA A 940 -8.33 32.10 -5.94
N ALA A 941 -8.45 32.66 -4.73
CA ALA A 941 -8.02 34.02 -4.43
C ALA A 941 -6.50 34.15 -4.53
N TYR A 942 -5.75 33.20 -3.97
CA TYR A 942 -4.30 33.11 -4.09
C TYR A 942 -3.86 33.02 -5.56
N GLY A 943 -4.39 32.05 -6.30
CA GLY A 943 -4.09 31.88 -7.74
C GLY A 943 -4.48 33.09 -8.59
N MET A 944 -5.62 33.72 -8.32
CA MET A 944 -6.05 34.95 -9.00
C MET A 944 -5.08 36.10 -8.78
N GLY A 945 -4.59 36.25 -7.55
CA GLY A 945 -3.59 37.25 -7.20
C GLY A 945 -2.30 37.06 -7.99
N LEU A 946 -1.79 35.82 -8.00
CA LEU A 946 -0.59 35.45 -8.76
C LEU A 946 -0.75 35.70 -10.27
N LEU A 947 -1.89 35.33 -10.85
CA LEU A 947 -2.18 35.56 -12.27
C LEU A 947 -2.18 37.05 -12.60
N CYS A 948 -2.83 37.87 -11.76
CA CYS A 948 -2.88 39.33 -11.93
C CYS A 948 -1.49 39.98 -11.84
N PHE A 949 -0.63 39.44 -10.98
CA PHE A 949 0.73 39.95 -10.77
C PHE A 949 1.66 39.58 -11.92
N TYR A 950 1.74 38.30 -12.27
CA TYR A 950 2.73 37.78 -13.21
C TYR A 950 2.36 37.88 -14.69
N SER A 951 1.07 37.87 -15.04
CA SER A 951 0.67 37.95 -16.45
C SER A 951 0.99 39.32 -17.04
N GLU A 952 1.55 39.32 -18.25
CA GLU A 952 1.79 40.53 -19.05
C GLU A 952 0.59 40.91 -19.93
N ASP A 953 -0.48 40.10 -19.98
CA ASP A 953 -1.75 40.48 -20.62
C ASP A 953 -2.56 41.41 -19.71
N LYS A 954 -2.01 42.60 -19.45
CA LYS A 954 -2.59 43.60 -18.55
C LYS A 954 -3.99 44.05 -19.01
N ALA A 955 -4.29 43.94 -20.31
CA ALA A 955 -5.59 44.28 -20.86
C ALA A 955 -6.65 43.27 -20.47
N GLU A 956 -6.38 41.96 -20.59
CA GLU A 956 -7.31 40.92 -20.16
C GLU A 956 -7.51 40.92 -18.64
N ILE A 957 -6.42 41.08 -17.88
CA ILE A 957 -6.46 41.20 -16.43
C ILE A 957 -7.35 42.40 -16.00
N ALA A 958 -7.11 43.59 -16.56
CA ALA A 958 -7.83 44.81 -16.16
C ALA A 958 -9.34 44.75 -16.44
N LYS A 959 -9.79 44.05 -17.49
CA LYS A 959 -11.23 43.87 -17.79
C LYS A 959 -11.97 43.16 -16.64
N ASN A 960 -11.27 42.33 -15.87
CA ASN A 960 -11.87 41.44 -14.87
C ASN A 960 -11.75 41.97 -13.43
N TYR A 961 -11.01 43.06 -13.16
CA TYR A 961 -10.77 43.57 -11.80
C TYR A 961 -12.04 43.82 -10.99
N ASN A 962 -13.07 44.41 -11.58
CA ASN A 962 -14.34 44.65 -10.87
C ASN A 962 -15.01 43.32 -10.45
N SER A 963 -15.02 42.32 -11.32
CA SER A 963 -15.56 40.99 -11.03
C SER A 963 -14.75 40.25 -9.96
N ILE A 964 -13.43 40.45 -9.94
CA ILE A 964 -12.55 39.90 -8.90
C ILE A 964 -12.89 40.54 -7.55
N PHE A 965 -12.94 41.88 -7.46
CA PHE A 965 -13.29 42.58 -6.23
C PHE A 965 -14.67 42.17 -5.68
N GLU A 966 -15.68 42.06 -6.54
CA GLU A 966 -17.03 41.61 -6.16
C GLU A 966 -17.00 40.23 -5.50
N LYS A 967 -16.22 39.30 -6.05
CA LYS A 967 -16.11 37.93 -5.50
C LYS A 967 -15.28 37.87 -4.22
N LEU A 968 -14.25 38.71 -4.09
CA LEU A 968 -13.43 38.79 -2.87
C LEU A 968 -14.20 39.35 -1.66
N GLU A 969 -15.25 40.14 -1.86
CA GLU A 969 -16.05 40.73 -0.78
C GLU A 969 -16.60 39.68 0.21
N VAL A 970 -16.98 38.51 -0.31
CA VAL A 970 -17.45 37.37 0.50
C VAL A 970 -16.35 36.84 1.41
N LEU A 971 -15.12 36.76 0.91
CA LEU A 971 -13.97 36.30 1.70
C LEU A 971 -13.63 37.30 2.80
N PHE A 972 -13.70 38.62 2.54
CA PHE A 972 -13.45 39.62 3.59
C PHE A 972 -14.49 39.61 4.72
N SER A 973 -15.69 39.10 4.44
CA SER A 973 -16.83 39.08 5.37
C SER A 973 -16.97 37.78 6.18
N THR A 974 -16.11 36.78 5.95
CA THR A 974 -16.13 35.49 6.66
C THR A 974 -15.43 35.56 8.02
N SER A 975 -15.68 34.58 8.89
CA SER A 975 -14.94 34.37 10.15
C SER A 975 -13.69 33.50 9.99
N LYS A 976 -13.51 32.84 8.84
CA LYS A 976 -12.36 31.97 8.57
C LYS A 976 -11.14 32.80 8.16
N HIS A 977 -10.02 32.69 8.89
CA HIS A 977 -8.88 33.59 8.76
C HIS A 977 -8.12 33.39 7.44
N ARG A 978 -7.78 32.16 7.05
CA ARG A 978 -7.06 31.84 5.80
C ARG A 978 -7.63 32.49 4.54
N GLY A 979 -8.95 32.47 4.36
CA GLY A 979 -9.57 33.07 3.17
C GLY A 979 -9.52 34.59 3.16
N ARG A 980 -9.53 35.25 4.33
CA ARG A 980 -9.34 36.71 4.44
C ARG A 980 -7.90 37.07 4.12
N ASP A 981 -6.96 36.28 4.61
CA ASP A 981 -5.53 36.47 4.40
C ASP A 981 -5.17 36.33 2.91
N ASN A 982 -5.65 35.27 2.24
CA ASN A 982 -5.51 35.09 0.80
C ASN A 982 -6.21 36.17 -0.04
N ALA A 983 -7.36 36.67 0.40
CA ALA A 983 -8.00 37.81 -0.26
C ALA A 983 -7.18 39.10 -0.13
N CYS A 984 -6.58 39.36 1.04
CA CYS A 984 -5.64 40.47 1.24
C CYS A 984 -4.43 40.37 0.32
N GLY A 985 -3.84 39.18 0.26
CA GLY A 985 -2.79 38.80 -0.66
C GLY A 985 -3.11 39.06 -2.13
N CYS A 986 -4.30 38.63 -2.56
CA CYS A 986 -4.82 38.84 -3.89
C CYS A 986 -4.89 40.33 -4.25
N VAL A 987 -5.49 41.15 -3.37
CA VAL A 987 -5.60 42.60 -3.58
C VAL A 987 -4.22 43.27 -3.64
N ALA A 988 -3.27 42.89 -2.78
CA ALA A 988 -1.92 43.42 -2.83
C ALA A 988 -1.23 43.13 -4.17
N ARG A 989 -1.33 41.88 -4.65
CA ARG A 989 -0.81 41.46 -5.96
C ARG A 989 -1.51 42.15 -7.13
N MET A 990 -2.81 42.43 -7.04
CA MET A 990 -3.53 43.25 -8.03
C MET A 990 -3.01 44.70 -8.08
N ILE A 991 -2.79 45.33 -6.91
CA ILE A 991 -2.23 46.69 -6.82
C ILE A 991 -0.86 46.74 -7.49
N MET A 992 0.02 45.78 -7.16
CA MET A 992 1.36 45.70 -7.76
C MET A 992 1.32 45.37 -9.25
N GLY A 993 0.36 44.55 -9.69
CA GLY A 993 0.24 44.07 -11.07
C GLY A 993 -0.27 45.12 -12.06
N ASN A 994 -1.25 45.95 -11.67
CA ASN A 994 -1.79 47.03 -12.49
C ASN A 994 -2.56 48.10 -11.68
N ILE A 995 -1.85 48.94 -10.93
CA ILE A 995 -2.45 50.00 -10.09
C ILE A 995 -3.42 50.93 -10.84
N ASN A 996 -3.18 51.18 -12.13
CA ASN A 996 -4.01 52.09 -12.94
C ASN A 996 -5.38 51.51 -13.29
N ALA A 997 -5.55 50.19 -13.19
CA ALA A 997 -6.84 49.53 -13.38
C ALA A 997 -7.75 49.59 -12.13
N ILE A 998 -7.23 50.10 -10.99
CA ILE A 998 -7.99 50.23 -9.75
C ILE A 998 -8.61 51.62 -9.67
N SER A 999 -9.94 51.67 -9.76
CA SER A 999 -10.71 52.93 -9.79
C SER A 999 -10.70 53.70 -8.47
N ASP A 1000 -10.68 52.99 -7.33
CA ASP A 1000 -10.55 53.56 -5.98
C ASP A 1000 -9.50 52.79 -5.16
N LEU A 1001 -8.23 53.15 -5.37
CA LEU A 1001 -7.11 52.61 -4.58
C LEU A 1001 -7.29 52.89 -3.08
N GLY A 1002 -7.93 54.00 -2.72
CA GLY A 1002 -8.12 54.35 -1.32
C GLY A 1002 -9.01 53.34 -0.60
N GLN A 1003 -10.15 52.99 -1.20
CA GLN A 1003 -11.05 51.98 -0.66
C GLN A 1003 -10.34 50.63 -0.53
N ALA A 1004 -9.57 50.20 -1.53
CA ALA A 1004 -8.81 48.95 -1.46
C ALA A 1004 -7.83 48.93 -0.27
N LEU A 1005 -7.09 50.02 -0.05
CA LEU A 1005 -6.18 50.15 1.10
C LEU A 1005 -6.93 50.17 2.45
N ASP A 1006 -8.13 50.76 2.51
CA ASP A 1006 -8.96 50.77 3.72
C ASP A 1006 -9.51 49.40 4.10
N VAL A 1007 -9.81 48.56 3.10
CA VAL A 1007 -10.21 47.15 3.30
C VAL A 1007 -9.03 46.36 3.85
N LEU A 1008 -7.84 46.46 3.23
CA LEU A 1008 -6.62 45.80 3.72
C LEU A 1008 -6.30 46.19 5.17
N ALA A 1009 -6.35 47.49 5.49
CA ALA A 1009 -6.14 47.98 6.85
C ALA A 1009 -7.24 47.58 7.85
N GLY A 1010 -8.36 47.01 7.39
CA GLY A 1010 -9.42 46.47 8.23
C GLY A 1010 -9.25 44.99 8.59
N VAL A 1011 -8.40 44.27 7.83
CA VAL A 1011 -8.11 42.86 8.05
C VAL A 1011 -6.79 42.68 8.80
N LEU A 1012 -5.77 43.45 8.42
CA LEU A 1012 -4.41 43.30 8.95
C LEU A 1012 -4.31 43.55 10.47
N PRO A 1013 -3.36 42.87 11.17
CA PRO A 1013 -2.42 41.86 10.64
C PRO A 1013 -3.10 40.52 10.34
N LEU A 1014 -2.45 39.70 9.50
CA LEU A 1014 -2.91 38.34 9.20
C LEU A 1014 -2.89 37.46 10.46
N GLU A 1015 -3.69 36.39 10.45
CA GLU A 1015 -3.90 35.53 11.62
C GLU A 1015 -3.59 34.05 11.34
N GLU A 1016 -3.61 33.61 10.08
CA GLU A 1016 -3.43 32.20 9.71
C GLU A 1016 -2.43 32.03 8.55
N ASP A 1017 -2.66 32.70 7.41
CA ASP A 1017 -1.84 32.53 6.19
C ASP A 1017 -0.74 33.61 6.09
N PHE A 1018 0.34 33.42 6.86
CA PHE A 1018 1.39 34.44 6.96
C PHE A 1018 2.26 34.57 5.70
N GLU A 1019 2.21 33.65 4.75
CA GLU A 1019 2.94 33.79 3.47
C GLU A 1019 2.48 35.03 2.71
N GLU A 1020 1.21 35.41 2.87
CA GLU A 1020 0.62 36.58 2.22
C GLU A 1020 1.12 37.92 2.77
N ASN A 1021 1.86 37.93 3.89
CA ASN A 1021 2.52 39.13 4.37
C ASN A 1021 3.57 39.64 3.36
N GLU A 1022 4.28 38.75 2.67
CA GLU A 1022 5.33 39.17 1.73
C GLU A 1022 4.81 40.12 0.64
N PRO A 1023 3.80 39.76 -0.18
CA PRO A 1023 3.26 40.66 -1.19
C PRO A 1023 2.59 41.90 -0.58
N ILE A 1024 1.91 41.76 0.56
CA ILE A 1024 1.22 42.89 1.22
C ILE A 1024 2.19 43.98 1.65
N TYR A 1025 3.25 43.62 2.39
CA TYR A 1025 4.18 44.62 2.90
C TYR A 1025 5.14 45.11 1.82
N THR A 1026 5.49 44.27 0.84
CA THR A 1026 6.21 44.73 -0.36
C THR A 1026 5.41 45.78 -1.12
N MET A 1027 4.11 45.57 -1.30
CA MET A 1027 3.20 46.55 -1.91
C MET A 1027 3.20 47.87 -1.13
N PHE A 1028 3.05 47.85 0.19
CA PHE A 1028 3.10 49.07 1.00
C PHE A 1028 4.43 49.80 0.87
N VAL A 1029 5.56 49.09 1.02
CA VAL A 1029 6.90 49.66 0.85
C VAL A 1029 7.03 50.34 -0.51
N GLN A 1030 6.56 49.69 -1.57
CA GLN A 1030 6.62 50.23 -2.92
C GLN A 1030 5.75 51.50 -3.08
N LEU A 1031 4.52 51.50 -2.57
CA LEU A 1031 3.64 52.69 -2.63
C LEU A 1031 4.23 53.92 -1.92
N TYR A 1032 4.93 53.73 -0.80
CA TYR A 1032 5.63 54.82 -0.10
C TYR A 1032 6.88 55.29 -0.87
N LYS A 1033 7.64 54.37 -1.47
CA LYS A 1033 8.76 54.72 -2.37
C LYS A 1033 8.26 55.55 -3.55
N ASP A 1034 7.08 55.24 -4.07
CA ASP A 1034 6.43 55.94 -5.18
C ASP A 1034 5.70 57.23 -4.76
N GLN A 1035 5.76 57.62 -3.48
CA GLN A 1035 5.10 58.82 -2.93
C GLN A 1035 3.59 58.87 -3.22
N ASN A 1036 2.94 57.70 -3.19
CA ASN A 1036 1.53 57.57 -3.55
C ASN A 1036 0.61 58.27 -2.52
N GLN A 1037 -0.21 59.21 -2.97
CA GLN A 1037 -1.04 60.03 -2.07
C GLN A 1037 -2.10 59.21 -1.30
N ALA A 1038 -2.60 58.12 -1.89
CA ALA A 1038 -3.62 57.29 -1.24
C ALA A 1038 -3.07 56.53 -0.02
N VAL A 1039 -1.81 56.07 -0.07
CA VAL A 1039 -1.16 55.41 1.08
C VAL A 1039 -0.76 56.43 2.15
N HIS A 1040 -0.24 57.60 1.76
CA HIS A 1040 0.13 58.67 2.69
C HIS A 1040 -1.08 59.20 3.47
N ALA A 1041 -2.25 59.31 2.83
CA ALA A 1041 -3.50 59.69 3.50
C ALA A 1041 -3.96 58.71 4.59
N ARG A 1042 -3.39 57.49 4.63
CA ARG A 1042 -3.73 56.40 5.56
C ARG A 1042 -2.61 56.05 6.52
N THR A 1043 -1.51 56.80 6.52
CA THR A 1043 -0.32 56.50 7.36
C THR A 1043 -0.67 56.33 8.84
N ASP A 1044 -1.57 57.15 9.39
CA ASP A 1044 -1.99 57.03 10.80
C ASP A 1044 -2.68 55.72 11.14
N ARG A 1045 -3.40 55.13 10.18
CA ARG A 1045 -4.10 53.85 10.35
C ARG A 1045 -3.16 52.66 10.11
N LEU A 1046 -2.21 52.80 9.18
CA LEU A 1046 -1.30 51.74 8.77
C LEU A 1046 -0.10 51.57 9.71
N LEU A 1047 0.46 52.66 10.23
CA LEU A 1047 1.67 52.63 11.05
C LEU A 1047 1.56 51.68 12.26
N PRO A 1048 0.46 51.68 13.06
CA PRO A 1048 0.32 50.73 14.17
C PRO A 1048 0.31 49.27 13.72
N LEU A 1049 -0.18 48.97 12.52
CA LEU A 1049 -0.20 47.60 11.96
C LEU A 1049 1.20 47.15 11.55
N PHE A 1050 1.99 48.07 10.98
CA PHE A 1050 3.39 47.81 10.63
C PHE A 1050 4.24 47.55 11.88
N GLU A 1051 4.03 48.34 12.93
CA GLU A 1051 4.70 48.13 14.21
C GLU A 1051 4.30 46.82 14.85
N LYS A 1052 3.00 46.48 14.82
CA LYS A 1052 2.48 45.22 15.36
C LYS A 1052 3.15 44.02 14.70
N VAL A 1053 3.18 43.93 13.37
CA VAL A 1053 3.79 42.78 12.67
C VAL A 1053 5.31 42.68 12.89
N LEU A 1054 6.00 43.81 12.99
CA LEU A 1054 7.44 43.83 13.28
C LEU A 1054 7.76 43.37 14.71
N SER A 1055 6.82 43.59 15.64
CA SER A 1055 6.96 43.25 17.06
C SER A 1055 6.56 41.79 17.41
N THR A 1056 5.93 41.06 16.50
CA THR A 1056 5.54 39.66 16.72
C THR A 1056 6.79 38.76 16.85
N PRO A 1057 6.97 38.04 17.98
CA PRO A 1057 8.12 37.16 18.21
C PRO A 1057 8.24 36.02 17.19
N TYR A 1058 9.47 35.61 16.89
CA TYR A 1058 9.81 34.59 15.89
C TYR A 1058 9.34 33.18 16.27
N ASP A 1059 9.46 32.82 17.56
CA ASP A 1059 9.31 31.44 18.04
C ASP A 1059 7.88 31.04 18.44
N GLU A 1060 6.95 31.99 18.63
CA GLU A 1060 5.57 31.67 19.00
C GLU A 1060 4.63 31.48 17.78
N PHE A 1061 5.03 31.89 16.57
CA PHE A 1061 4.09 32.02 15.42
C PHE A 1061 4.63 31.67 14.02
N LYS A 1062 5.77 30.96 13.85
CA LYS A 1062 6.40 30.71 12.53
C LYS A 1062 6.59 32.02 11.72
N ASN A 1063 7.62 32.80 12.07
CA ASN A 1063 8.01 34.11 11.47
C ASN A 1063 7.13 34.69 10.32
N PRO A 1064 6.35 35.75 10.56
CA PRO A 1064 5.39 36.28 9.59
C PRO A 1064 6.01 37.06 8.41
N LEU A 1065 7.34 37.27 8.37
CA LEU A 1065 8.00 38.09 7.36
C LEU A 1065 9.39 37.55 7.01
N LEU A 1066 9.67 37.35 5.73
CA LEU A 1066 11.02 37.07 5.23
C LEU A 1066 11.98 38.21 5.61
N ASP A 1067 13.25 37.88 5.90
CA ASP A 1067 14.27 38.83 6.39
C ASP A 1067 14.40 40.08 5.49
N GLY A 1068 14.34 39.90 4.17
CA GLY A 1068 14.37 41.00 3.21
C GLY A 1068 13.18 41.95 3.37
N THR A 1069 11.96 41.41 3.41
CA THR A 1069 10.73 42.19 3.57
C THR A 1069 10.66 42.85 4.95
N ARG A 1070 11.09 42.15 5.99
CA ARG A 1070 11.22 42.68 7.35
C ARG A 1070 12.16 43.89 7.40
N ALA A 1071 13.35 43.78 6.80
CA ALA A 1071 14.31 44.89 6.74
C ALA A 1071 13.73 46.11 6.00
N GLN A 1072 13.09 45.88 4.85
CA GLN A 1072 12.43 46.96 4.10
C GLN A 1072 11.29 47.63 4.88
N LEU A 1073 10.50 46.85 5.62
CA LEU A 1073 9.42 47.38 6.45
C LEU A 1073 9.95 48.16 7.66
N GLN A 1074 11.04 47.72 8.27
CA GLN A 1074 11.73 48.47 9.34
C GLN A 1074 12.26 49.82 8.86
N GLU A 1075 12.88 49.84 7.67
CA GLU A 1075 13.32 51.08 7.03
C GLU A 1075 12.13 52.01 6.76
N LEU A 1076 11.02 51.47 6.25
CA LEU A 1076 9.79 52.24 6.01
C LEU A 1076 9.24 52.85 7.29
N VAL A 1077 9.09 52.05 8.36
CA VAL A 1077 8.59 52.54 9.66
C VAL A 1077 9.50 53.64 10.22
N THR A 1078 10.82 53.46 10.09
CA THR A 1078 11.80 54.49 10.49
C THR A 1078 11.63 55.78 9.68
N TYR A 1079 11.46 55.66 8.35
CA TYR A 1079 11.20 56.80 7.47
C TYR A 1079 9.91 57.53 7.83
N ILE A 1080 8.81 56.81 8.10
CA ILE A 1080 7.53 57.40 8.48
C ILE A 1080 7.68 58.21 9.79
N HIS A 1081 8.35 57.66 10.81
CA HIS A 1081 8.58 58.35 12.08
C HIS A 1081 9.44 59.61 11.94
N GLN A 1082 10.40 59.62 10.99
CA GLN A 1082 11.25 60.77 10.75
C GLN A 1082 10.56 61.91 9.97
N ASN A 1083 9.46 61.60 9.26
CA ASN A 1083 8.77 62.52 8.35
C ASN A 1083 7.31 62.82 8.75
N LYS A 1084 6.86 62.28 9.90
CA LYS A 1084 5.68 62.75 10.64
C LYS A 1084 6.01 63.99 11.44
#